data_AF-A0A2T9J7I7-F1
#
_entry.id   AF-A0A2T9J7I7-F1
#
_cell.length_a   1.000
_cell.length_b   1.000
_cell.length_c   1.000
_cell.angle_alpha   90.00
_cell.angle_beta   90.00
_cell.angle_gamma   90.00
#
_symmetry.space_group_name_H-M   'P 1'
#
loop_
_entity.id
_entity.type
_entity.pdbx_description
1 polymer ?
#
loop_
_entity_poly.entity_id
_entity_poly.type
_entity_poly.pdbx_seq_one_letter_code
_entity_poly.pdbx_strand_id
1 'polypeptide(L)'
;MFKKLLIANRGEIAVRVIKTCRRLGIKTVVVYSDADADADSLAVEMADETVHIGPAPANQSYLVADKIIAACKSTGAEAVHPGFGFLSENAGFAQRCADEGVVFIGPNPGAIQAMGDKIESKKFAEKAGVSCVPGHIGEIADTAHAVTISEQVGYPVMMKASAGGGGKGIRVAWNRQDVEEGFPAVRAEAKASFGDDRIFIEKFIESPRHIEIQVLGDKHGNVVHLFERECSIQRRNQKVIEEAPSPLLDEATRAAMGAQAVALAKAVNYDSAGTVEFVAGQDRGFYFLEMNTRLQVEHPVTELITGLDLVEQMIRSAWGEKLSFKQDDLKINGWAIESRIYAEDPYRKFLPSIGRLVRYDPPAEGQQAGYTVRNDAGVREGDEISMYYDPMISKLCTWAPTRLEAIDGMGRTLEDFHIEGLGQNIPFLAAVMDQARFRSGKISTNYIKDEFADGFKGVEPTSEQIDVMTAVGAAMQRVYAARARSTDAGLSNPVRTEWVVAVGHAKRRVKLSGEDRRLSVELPDEGRTFHLETLDWRPGKPVFLGKLDGKPFTVQVTPAAEGFTIRHRAAKAKVLVLTPRSAELHDKLPEKQAADTSKLVLSPMPGLVVSMDVVQGQQVREGEVVCVLEAMKMQNIIRAERDGVVKAVNAKGGDPVAADEVLVEFA
;
A
#
# COMPACT_ATOMS: atom_id res chain seq x y z
N MET A 1 -5.63 -16.80 -30.35
CA MET A 1 -5.30 -16.67 -28.91
C MET A 1 -4.30 -17.75 -28.53
N PHE A 2 -3.43 -17.48 -27.56
CA PHE A 2 -2.59 -18.51 -26.94
C PHE A 2 -3.44 -19.59 -26.28
N LYS A 3 -2.94 -20.82 -26.24
CA LYS A 3 -3.54 -21.97 -25.53
C LYS A 3 -2.99 -22.11 -24.12
N LYS A 4 -1.72 -21.77 -23.91
CA LYS A 4 -1.05 -21.86 -22.62
C LYS A 4 -0.05 -20.72 -22.43
N LEU A 5 -0.09 -20.08 -21.26
CA LEU A 5 0.87 -19.05 -20.85
C LEU A 5 1.44 -19.34 -19.47
N LEU A 6 2.70 -18.96 -19.29
CA LEU A 6 3.39 -18.98 -18.01
C LEU A 6 3.33 -17.60 -17.36
N ILE A 7 3.08 -17.57 -16.07
CA ILE A 7 3.06 -16.35 -15.26
C ILE A 7 4.35 -16.33 -14.45
N ALA A 8 5.27 -15.42 -14.80
CA ALA A 8 6.58 -15.28 -14.17
C ALA A 8 6.52 -14.32 -12.97
N ASN A 9 5.52 -14.52 -12.11
CA ASN A 9 5.27 -13.68 -10.94
C ASN A 9 4.48 -14.47 -9.87
N ARG A 10 4.16 -13.82 -8.75
CA ARG A 10 3.45 -14.39 -7.59
C ARG A 10 2.43 -13.41 -7.01
N GLY A 11 1.82 -13.80 -5.89
CA GLY A 11 0.91 -12.94 -5.13
C GLY A 11 -0.30 -12.48 -5.95
N GLU A 12 -0.78 -11.27 -5.66
CA GLU A 12 -2.03 -10.77 -6.25
C GLU A 12 -1.96 -10.70 -7.78
N ILE A 13 -0.83 -10.28 -8.34
CA ILE A 13 -0.71 -10.09 -9.79
C ILE A 13 -0.78 -11.41 -10.54
N ALA A 14 -0.24 -12.50 -9.97
CA ALA A 14 -0.40 -13.81 -10.57
C ALA A 14 -1.88 -14.24 -10.56
N VAL A 15 -2.58 -14.05 -9.44
CA VAL A 15 -4.03 -14.30 -9.33
C VAL A 15 -4.82 -13.45 -10.34
N ARG A 16 -4.50 -12.16 -10.47
CA ARG A 16 -5.10 -11.21 -11.41
C ARG A 16 -4.95 -11.69 -12.85
N VAL A 17 -3.77 -12.18 -13.24
CA VAL A 17 -3.53 -12.71 -14.59
C VAL A 17 -4.27 -14.02 -14.81
N ILE A 18 -4.27 -14.94 -13.83
CA ILE A 18 -5.01 -16.21 -13.91
C ILE A 18 -6.50 -15.96 -14.15
N LYS A 19 -7.12 -15.02 -13.41
CA LYS A 19 -8.54 -14.68 -13.55
C LYS A 19 -8.87 -14.28 -15.01
N THR A 20 -8.05 -13.46 -15.65
CA THR A 20 -8.24 -13.10 -17.08
C THR A 20 -8.02 -14.28 -18.00
N CYS A 21 -6.96 -15.06 -17.80
CA CYS A 21 -6.65 -16.21 -18.65
C CYS A 21 -7.78 -17.24 -18.62
N ARG A 22 -8.32 -17.53 -17.43
CA ARG A 22 -9.46 -18.44 -17.25
C ARG A 22 -10.71 -17.94 -18.00
N ARG A 23 -11.02 -16.64 -17.92
CA ARG A 23 -12.12 -16.02 -18.68
C ARG A 23 -11.94 -16.14 -20.20
N LEU A 24 -10.70 -16.09 -20.67
CA LEU A 24 -10.34 -16.23 -22.09
C LEU A 24 -10.14 -17.69 -22.53
N GLY A 25 -10.27 -18.67 -21.62
CA GLY A 25 -10.05 -20.09 -21.93
C GLY A 25 -8.58 -20.47 -22.17
N ILE A 26 -7.63 -19.71 -21.63
CA ILE A 26 -6.19 -19.95 -21.77
C ILE A 26 -5.68 -20.68 -20.52
N LYS A 27 -4.95 -21.79 -20.72
CA LYS A 27 -4.31 -22.53 -19.62
C LYS A 27 -3.17 -21.74 -19.01
N THR A 28 -3.00 -21.90 -17.71
CA THR A 28 -2.05 -21.13 -16.91
C THR A 28 -0.99 -22.02 -16.27
N VAL A 29 0.26 -21.59 -16.36
CA VAL A 29 1.38 -22.16 -15.62
C VAL A 29 1.87 -21.10 -14.63
N VAL A 30 2.02 -21.45 -13.35
CA VAL A 30 2.61 -20.56 -12.34
C VAL A 30 3.94 -21.10 -11.85
N VAL A 31 4.94 -20.23 -11.76
CA VAL A 31 6.23 -20.57 -11.13
C VAL A 31 6.21 -20.19 -9.65
N TYR A 32 6.88 -21.00 -8.81
CA TYR A 32 6.87 -20.80 -7.36
C TYR A 32 8.21 -21.12 -6.68
N SER A 33 8.51 -20.41 -5.59
CA SER A 33 9.66 -20.66 -4.73
C SER A 33 9.34 -21.58 -3.54
N ASP A 34 10.34 -21.99 -2.77
CA ASP A 34 10.14 -22.69 -1.49
C ASP A 34 9.17 -21.92 -0.57
N ALA A 35 9.33 -20.61 -0.42
CA ALA A 35 8.46 -19.80 0.43
C ALA A 35 7.02 -19.65 -0.10
N ASP A 36 6.78 -19.88 -1.40
CA ASP A 36 5.42 -19.95 -1.94
C ASP A 36 4.78 -21.31 -1.67
N ALA A 37 5.57 -22.39 -1.70
CA ALA A 37 5.11 -23.73 -1.38
C ALA A 37 4.79 -23.86 0.11
N ASP A 38 5.68 -23.37 0.98
CA ASP A 38 5.52 -23.41 2.43
C ASP A 38 4.31 -22.58 2.91
N ALA A 39 3.95 -21.54 2.17
CA ALA A 39 2.84 -20.64 2.48
C ALA A 39 1.53 -21.00 1.76
N ASP A 40 1.44 -22.15 1.09
CA ASP A 40 0.27 -22.59 0.31
C ASP A 40 -0.29 -21.50 -0.62
N SER A 41 0.60 -20.86 -1.39
CA SER A 41 0.30 -19.69 -2.23
C SER A 41 -0.96 -19.84 -3.09
N LEU A 42 -1.89 -18.88 -2.97
CA LEU A 42 -3.16 -18.88 -3.70
C LEU A 42 -2.98 -18.96 -5.23
N ALA A 43 -1.96 -18.30 -5.77
CA ALA A 43 -1.67 -18.35 -7.20
C ALA A 43 -1.26 -19.76 -7.67
N VAL A 44 -0.54 -20.51 -6.83
CA VAL A 44 -0.12 -21.89 -7.12
C VAL A 44 -1.33 -22.82 -7.16
N GLU A 45 -2.26 -22.67 -6.23
CA GLU A 45 -3.51 -23.44 -6.21
C GLU A 45 -4.42 -23.12 -7.40
N MET A 46 -4.47 -21.85 -7.83
CA MET A 46 -5.37 -21.42 -8.90
C MET A 46 -4.91 -21.82 -10.31
N ALA A 47 -3.62 -22.13 -10.50
CA ALA A 47 -3.04 -22.42 -11.79
C ALA A 47 -3.38 -23.84 -12.28
N ASP A 48 -3.37 -24.05 -13.60
CA ASP A 48 -3.61 -25.39 -14.18
C ASP A 48 -2.37 -26.29 -14.05
N GLU A 49 -1.18 -25.70 -14.10
CA GLU A 49 0.12 -26.37 -13.95
C GLU A 49 1.06 -25.47 -13.12
N THR A 50 1.99 -26.06 -12.38
CA THR A 50 2.92 -25.32 -11.54
C THR A 50 4.35 -25.83 -11.69
N VAL A 51 5.34 -24.93 -11.55
CA VAL A 51 6.77 -25.27 -11.67
C VAL A 51 7.57 -24.65 -10.54
N HIS A 52 8.28 -25.48 -9.79
CA HIS A 52 9.20 -25.02 -8.76
C HIS A 52 10.45 -24.39 -9.40
N ILE A 53 10.85 -23.21 -8.89
CA ILE A 53 12.00 -22.45 -9.38
C ILE A 53 13.05 -22.20 -8.30
N GLY A 54 13.03 -22.95 -7.20
CA GLY A 54 14.09 -22.95 -6.19
C GLY A 54 13.81 -22.12 -4.94
N PRO A 55 14.86 -21.66 -4.25
CA PRO A 55 14.76 -21.09 -2.90
C PRO A 55 13.92 -19.81 -2.77
N ALA A 56 13.52 -19.52 -1.53
CA ALA A 56 12.72 -18.36 -1.16
C ALA A 56 13.29 -16.99 -1.61
N PRO A 57 14.61 -16.72 -1.58
CA PRO A 57 15.14 -15.45 -2.08
C PRO A 57 14.91 -15.27 -3.59
N ALA A 58 14.24 -14.18 -3.98
CA ALA A 58 13.91 -13.91 -5.37
C ALA A 58 15.13 -13.86 -6.32
N ASN A 59 16.30 -13.45 -5.85
CA ASN A 59 17.55 -13.44 -6.63
C ASN A 59 18.07 -14.84 -6.99
N GLN A 60 17.54 -15.89 -6.33
CA GLN A 60 17.83 -17.29 -6.61
C GLN A 60 16.64 -18.01 -7.25
N SER A 61 15.47 -17.36 -7.38
CA SER A 61 14.24 -17.90 -7.97
C SER A 61 13.66 -16.98 -9.05
N TYR A 62 12.73 -16.07 -8.69
CA TYR A 62 11.96 -15.25 -9.64
C TYR A 62 12.80 -14.35 -10.56
N LEU A 63 14.00 -13.95 -10.13
CA LEU A 63 14.93 -13.12 -10.92
C LEU A 63 15.91 -13.95 -11.78
N VAL A 64 15.84 -15.28 -11.71
CA VAL A 64 16.73 -16.17 -12.47
C VAL A 64 16.08 -16.51 -13.81
N ALA A 65 16.39 -15.72 -14.84
CA ALA A 65 15.86 -15.87 -16.19
C ALA A 65 15.98 -17.31 -16.74
N ASP A 66 17.10 -18.00 -16.49
CA ASP A 66 17.31 -19.40 -16.90
C ASP A 66 16.19 -20.32 -16.42
N LYS A 67 15.76 -20.16 -15.16
CA LYS A 67 14.73 -21.01 -14.56
C LYS A 67 13.36 -20.74 -15.17
N ILE A 68 13.06 -19.48 -15.44
CA ILE A 68 11.79 -19.09 -16.07
C ILE A 68 11.70 -19.61 -17.51
N ILE A 69 12.77 -19.45 -18.30
CA ILE A 69 12.83 -19.99 -19.67
C ILE A 69 12.73 -21.53 -19.66
N ALA A 70 13.43 -22.19 -18.74
CA ALA A 70 13.34 -23.65 -18.59
C ALA A 70 11.90 -24.10 -18.24
N ALA A 71 11.19 -23.36 -17.38
CA ALA A 71 9.80 -23.62 -17.04
C ALA A 71 8.84 -23.42 -18.23
N CYS A 72 9.06 -22.38 -19.06
CA CYS A 72 8.28 -22.19 -20.29
C CYS A 72 8.46 -23.39 -21.24
N LYS A 73 9.70 -23.84 -21.43
CA LYS A 73 10.04 -24.96 -22.31
C LYS A 73 9.47 -26.30 -21.81
N SER A 74 9.59 -26.60 -20.52
CA SER A 74 9.13 -27.88 -19.96
C SER A 74 7.62 -28.03 -19.97
N THR A 75 6.87 -26.93 -19.84
CA THR A 75 5.40 -26.93 -19.81
C THR A 75 4.77 -26.68 -21.17
N GLY A 76 5.56 -26.26 -22.17
CA GLY A 76 5.07 -25.87 -23.49
C GLY A 76 4.24 -24.59 -23.48
N ALA A 77 4.53 -23.66 -22.56
CA ALA A 77 3.92 -22.35 -22.56
C ALA A 77 4.36 -21.54 -23.80
N GLU A 78 3.40 -20.99 -24.54
CA GLU A 78 3.65 -20.24 -25.78
C GLU A 78 4.05 -18.78 -25.50
N ALA A 79 3.70 -18.29 -24.31
CA ALA A 79 3.95 -16.92 -23.88
C ALA A 79 4.24 -16.85 -22.38
N VAL A 80 4.94 -15.79 -21.96
CA VAL A 80 5.21 -15.48 -20.57
C VAL A 80 4.65 -14.11 -20.21
N HIS A 81 3.81 -14.05 -19.18
CA HIS A 81 3.34 -12.81 -18.58
C HIS A 81 4.18 -12.49 -17.34
N PRO A 82 4.98 -11.42 -17.34
CA PRO A 82 5.86 -11.10 -16.21
C PRO A 82 5.15 -10.37 -15.07
N GLY A 83 3.93 -9.85 -15.30
CA GLY A 83 3.24 -9.01 -14.32
C GLY A 83 3.94 -7.68 -14.15
N PHE A 84 4.28 -7.34 -12.90
CA PHE A 84 5.08 -6.17 -12.55
C PHE A 84 6.21 -6.54 -11.59
N GLY A 85 7.30 -5.76 -11.57
CA GLY A 85 8.50 -6.11 -10.83
C GLY A 85 9.17 -7.37 -11.39
N PHE A 86 10.11 -7.93 -10.62
CA PHE A 86 10.96 -9.05 -11.07
C PHE A 86 11.59 -8.81 -12.45
N LEU A 87 11.23 -9.62 -13.45
CA LEU A 87 11.79 -9.58 -14.80
C LEU A 87 10.95 -8.74 -15.78
N SER A 88 9.88 -8.06 -15.35
CA SER A 88 8.96 -7.33 -16.24
C SER A 88 9.60 -6.20 -17.02
N GLU A 89 10.68 -5.61 -16.50
CA GLU A 89 11.40 -4.48 -17.10
C GLU A 89 12.84 -4.87 -17.47
N ASN A 90 13.12 -6.17 -17.58
CA ASN A 90 14.44 -6.66 -17.96
C ASN A 90 14.49 -6.89 -19.48
N ALA A 91 15.11 -5.96 -20.21
CA ALA A 91 15.25 -6.04 -21.66
C ALA A 91 15.97 -7.33 -22.12
N GLY A 92 16.98 -7.77 -21.37
CA GLY A 92 17.71 -9.00 -21.66
C GLY A 92 16.83 -10.26 -21.53
N PHE A 93 15.94 -10.30 -20.56
CA PHE A 93 14.96 -11.38 -20.42
C PHE A 93 13.94 -11.36 -21.55
N ALA A 94 13.38 -10.20 -21.89
CA ALA A 94 12.43 -10.06 -23.01
C ALA A 94 13.07 -10.49 -24.34
N GLN A 95 14.33 -10.09 -24.59
CA GLN A 95 15.08 -10.52 -25.78
C GLN A 95 15.29 -12.03 -25.77
N ARG A 96 15.70 -12.59 -24.63
CA ARG A 96 15.90 -14.03 -24.49
C ARG A 96 14.62 -14.84 -24.69
N CYS A 97 13.46 -14.35 -24.27
CA CYS A 97 12.18 -14.97 -24.58
C CYS A 97 11.97 -15.08 -26.10
N ALA A 98 12.26 -14.00 -26.85
CA ALA A 98 12.15 -13.99 -28.30
C ALA A 98 13.12 -14.98 -28.96
N ASP A 99 14.38 -15.01 -28.52
CA ASP A 99 15.41 -15.92 -29.03
C ASP A 99 15.03 -17.40 -28.81
N GLU A 100 14.26 -17.68 -27.77
CA GLU A 100 13.84 -19.02 -27.36
C GLU A 100 12.41 -19.38 -27.83
N GLY A 101 11.79 -18.52 -28.65
CA GLY A 101 10.46 -18.75 -29.23
C GLY A 101 9.30 -18.63 -28.25
N VAL A 102 9.49 -17.98 -27.10
CA VAL A 102 8.43 -17.70 -26.11
C VAL A 102 8.00 -16.25 -26.24
N VAL A 103 6.71 -15.99 -26.44
CA VAL A 103 6.23 -14.60 -26.58
C VAL A 103 6.24 -13.90 -25.21
N PHE A 104 7.00 -12.82 -25.09
CA PHE A 104 6.94 -11.93 -23.92
C PHE A 104 5.67 -11.07 -23.97
N ILE A 105 4.79 -11.19 -22.97
CA ILE A 105 3.57 -10.38 -22.85
C ILE A 105 3.91 -9.09 -22.10
N GLY A 106 4.46 -8.15 -22.84
CA GLY A 106 4.95 -6.85 -22.37
C GLY A 106 5.52 -6.07 -23.56
N PRO A 107 6.14 -4.92 -23.32
CA PRO A 107 6.75 -4.15 -24.38
C PRO A 107 7.97 -4.86 -24.98
N ASN A 108 8.29 -4.49 -26.21
CA ASN A 108 9.44 -5.01 -26.93
C ASN A 108 10.77 -4.64 -26.23
N PRO A 109 11.82 -5.47 -26.39
CA PRO A 109 13.11 -5.25 -25.70
C PRO A 109 13.73 -3.89 -25.96
N GLY A 110 13.56 -3.34 -27.17
CA GLY A 110 14.08 -2.02 -27.53
C GLY A 110 13.43 -0.90 -26.74
N ALA A 111 12.10 -0.93 -26.56
CA ALA A 111 11.37 0.03 -25.74
C ALA A 111 11.77 -0.07 -24.25
N ILE A 112 11.91 -1.28 -23.71
CA ILE A 112 12.37 -1.50 -22.32
C ILE A 112 13.76 -0.89 -22.13
N GLN A 113 14.69 -1.16 -23.04
CA GLN A 113 16.05 -0.64 -22.97
C GLN A 113 16.09 0.89 -23.10
N ALA A 114 15.33 1.47 -24.04
CA ALA A 114 15.31 2.90 -24.29
C ALA A 114 14.77 3.70 -23.09
N MET A 115 13.83 3.14 -22.33
CA MET A 115 13.21 3.81 -21.18
C MET A 115 13.89 3.49 -19.85
N GLY A 116 14.73 2.45 -19.77
CA GLY A 116 15.38 2.03 -18.53
C GLY A 116 16.51 2.94 -18.03
N ASP A 117 17.17 3.70 -18.92
CA ASP A 117 18.16 4.72 -18.55
C ASP A 117 17.50 6.11 -18.50
N LYS A 118 17.66 6.83 -17.38
CA LYS A 118 17.00 8.13 -17.14
C LYS A 118 17.48 9.25 -18.07
N ILE A 119 18.73 9.20 -18.51
CA ILE A 119 19.28 10.20 -19.43
C ILE A 119 18.77 9.91 -20.84
N GLU A 120 18.83 8.65 -21.28
CA GLU A 120 18.34 8.26 -22.60
C GLU A 120 16.83 8.45 -22.74
N SER A 121 16.04 8.06 -21.73
CA SER A 121 14.59 8.26 -21.74
C SER A 121 14.20 9.74 -21.86
N LYS A 122 14.92 10.64 -21.17
CA LYS A 122 14.73 12.09 -21.31
C LYS A 122 15.09 12.61 -22.71
N LYS A 123 16.18 12.14 -23.30
CA LYS A 123 16.53 12.49 -24.69
C LYS A 123 15.45 12.04 -25.67
N PHE A 124 14.86 10.86 -25.48
CA PHE A 124 13.72 10.40 -26.28
C PHE A 124 12.49 11.28 -26.04
N ALA A 125 12.19 11.63 -24.80
CA ALA A 125 11.09 12.51 -24.43
C ALA A 125 11.22 13.91 -25.08
N GLU A 126 12.38 14.55 -25.01
CA GLU A 126 12.64 15.84 -25.67
C GLU A 126 12.47 15.75 -27.19
N LYS A 127 13.04 14.71 -27.83
CA LYS A 127 12.89 14.48 -29.27
C LYS A 127 11.44 14.22 -29.68
N ALA A 128 10.65 13.61 -28.79
CA ALA A 128 9.22 13.37 -28.99
C ALA A 128 8.34 14.59 -28.65
N GLY A 129 8.92 15.73 -28.27
CA GLY A 129 8.19 16.95 -27.91
C GLY A 129 7.46 16.86 -26.57
N VAL A 130 7.89 15.97 -25.69
CA VAL A 130 7.34 15.80 -24.34
C VAL A 130 7.96 16.84 -23.41
N SER A 131 7.11 17.50 -22.62
CA SER A 131 7.53 18.45 -21.59
C SER A 131 8.44 17.75 -20.58
N CYS A 132 9.70 18.16 -20.49
CA CYS A 132 10.66 17.64 -19.52
C CYS A 132 10.93 18.68 -18.44
N VAL A 133 11.26 18.23 -17.22
CA VAL A 133 11.60 19.13 -16.11
C VAL A 133 12.80 19.99 -16.55
N PRO A 134 12.75 21.32 -16.42
CA PRO A 134 13.90 22.17 -16.73
C PRO A 134 15.13 21.69 -15.96
N GLY A 135 16.23 21.46 -16.65
CA GLY A 135 17.42 20.85 -16.06
C GLY A 135 18.57 20.71 -17.05
N HIS A 136 19.65 20.11 -16.57
CA HIS A 136 20.82 19.79 -17.38
C HIS A 136 20.94 18.27 -17.54
N ILE A 137 20.82 17.79 -18.79
CA ILE A 137 20.84 16.36 -19.16
C ILE A 137 22.25 15.92 -19.62
N GLY A 138 23.28 16.74 -19.35
CA GLY A 138 24.68 16.44 -19.63
C GLY A 138 25.47 15.96 -18.41
N GLU A 139 26.70 15.52 -18.65
CA GLU A 139 27.61 15.06 -17.60
C GLU A 139 28.13 16.25 -16.77
N ILE A 140 27.95 16.17 -15.45
CA ILE A 140 28.39 17.20 -14.51
C ILE A 140 29.75 16.79 -13.93
N ALA A 141 30.83 17.37 -14.48
CA ALA A 141 32.21 17.03 -14.13
C ALA A 141 32.56 17.21 -12.64
N ASP A 142 32.17 18.34 -12.05
CA ASP A 142 32.55 18.73 -10.68
C ASP A 142 31.51 19.62 -10.00
N THR A 143 31.73 19.91 -8.71
CA THR A 143 30.85 20.75 -7.89
C THR A 143 30.71 22.17 -8.41
N ALA A 144 31.76 22.75 -9.02
CA ALA A 144 31.68 24.12 -9.55
C ALA A 144 30.77 24.18 -10.79
N HIS A 145 30.83 23.14 -11.64
CA HIS A 145 29.91 22.95 -12.75
C HIS A 145 28.47 22.73 -12.24
N ALA A 146 28.29 21.91 -11.19
CA ALA A 146 26.99 21.69 -10.56
C ALA A 146 26.33 22.98 -10.05
N VAL A 147 27.12 23.85 -9.40
CA VAL A 147 26.65 25.18 -8.94
C VAL A 147 26.25 26.06 -10.11
N THR A 148 27.08 26.12 -11.16
CA THR A 148 26.79 26.92 -12.36
C THR A 148 25.46 26.50 -13.00
N ILE A 149 25.23 25.19 -13.15
CA ILE A 149 23.98 24.64 -13.67
C ILE A 149 22.81 24.99 -12.74
N SER A 150 22.99 24.84 -11.44
CA SER A 150 21.93 25.10 -10.45
C SER A 150 21.48 26.55 -10.45
N GLU A 151 22.41 27.49 -10.65
CA GLU A 151 22.11 28.92 -10.78
C GLU A 151 21.40 29.26 -12.10
N GLN A 152 21.71 28.54 -13.19
CA GLN A 152 21.02 28.68 -14.47
C GLN A 152 19.58 28.12 -14.44
N VAL A 153 19.39 26.97 -13.80
CA VAL A 153 18.06 26.35 -13.61
C VAL A 153 17.22 27.14 -12.60
N GLY A 154 17.87 27.72 -11.59
CA GLY A 154 17.27 28.49 -10.51
C GLY A 154 16.79 27.62 -9.35
N TYR A 155 17.14 28.01 -8.12
CA TYR A 155 16.79 27.30 -6.89
C TYR A 155 15.27 27.33 -6.56
N PRO A 156 14.73 26.33 -5.84
CA PRO A 156 15.39 25.08 -5.45
C PRO A 156 15.59 24.13 -6.66
N VAL A 157 16.64 23.31 -6.59
CA VAL A 157 16.98 22.28 -7.58
C VAL A 157 17.12 20.91 -6.92
N MET A 158 17.01 19.84 -7.70
CA MET A 158 17.20 18.47 -7.26
C MET A 158 18.35 17.82 -8.03
N MET A 159 19.34 17.32 -7.31
CA MET A 159 20.45 16.51 -7.82
C MET A 159 20.02 15.05 -7.79
N LYS A 160 20.16 14.34 -8.92
CA LYS A 160 19.76 12.93 -9.06
C LYS A 160 20.86 12.11 -9.73
N ALA A 161 21.12 10.91 -9.23
CA ALA A 161 21.93 9.91 -9.91
C ALA A 161 21.27 9.42 -11.21
N SER A 162 22.07 9.21 -12.25
CA SER A 162 21.62 8.69 -13.56
C SER A 162 21.11 7.25 -13.45
N ALA A 163 21.83 6.41 -12.72
CA ALA A 163 21.44 5.03 -12.44
C ALA A 163 20.73 4.94 -11.08
N GLY A 164 19.76 4.02 -11.00
CA GLY A 164 19.07 3.67 -9.74
C GLY A 164 17.64 4.20 -9.61
N GLY A 165 16.93 3.68 -8.60
CA GLY A 165 15.53 3.99 -8.28
C GLY A 165 15.28 4.00 -6.77
N GLY A 166 14.06 4.32 -6.34
CA GLY A 166 13.65 4.23 -4.93
C GLY A 166 14.20 5.33 -4.01
N GLY A 167 14.58 6.50 -4.55
CA GLY A 167 14.95 7.67 -3.74
C GLY A 167 16.41 7.73 -3.28
N LYS A 168 17.24 6.73 -3.58
CA LYS A 168 18.69 6.74 -3.31
C LYS A 168 19.43 7.59 -4.35
N GLY A 169 20.44 8.34 -3.92
CA GLY A 169 21.19 9.26 -4.78
C GLY A 169 20.36 10.46 -5.25
N ILE A 170 19.43 10.94 -4.42
CA ILE A 170 18.59 12.11 -4.69
C ILE A 170 18.71 13.12 -3.54
N ARG A 171 19.03 14.39 -3.84
CA ARG A 171 19.01 15.48 -2.85
C ARG A 171 18.42 16.76 -3.42
N VAL A 172 17.70 17.50 -2.58
CA VAL A 172 17.21 18.84 -2.88
C VAL A 172 18.22 19.86 -2.36
N ALA A 173 18.55 20.84 -3.19
CA ALA A 173 19.35 22.00 -2.83
C ALA A 173 18.50 23.27 -2.97
N TRP A 174 18.36 24.01 -1.87
CA TRP A 174 17.59 25.24 -1.78
C TRP A 174 18.42 26.47 -2.11
N ASN A 175 19.74 26.34 -2.02
CA ASN A 175 20.69 27.41 -2.25
C ASN A 175 22.04 26.84 -2.73
N ARG A 176 22.99 27.73 -3.00
CA ARG A 176 24.34 27.40 -3.45
C ARG A 176 25.10 26.49 -2.48
N GLN A 177 25.04 26.78 -1.18
CA GLN A 177 25.76 26.02 -0.16
C GLN A 177 25.28 24.56 -0.13
N ASP A 178 23.98 24.33 -0.27
CA ASP A 178 23.41 22.98 -0.33
C ASP A 178 23.95 22.17 -1.52
N VAL A 179 24.24 22.81 -2.66
CA VAL A 179 24.87 22.14 -3.82
C VAL A 179 26.33 21.84 -3.54
N GLU A 180 27.06 22.80 -2.99
CA GLU A 180 28.48 22.67 -2.66
C GLU A 180 28.73 21.51 -1.68
N GLU A 181 27.85 21.35 -0.68
CA GLU A 181 27.91 20.27 0.29
C GLU A 181 27.27 18.97 -0.23
N GLY A 182 26.16 19.07 -0.97
CA GLY A 182 25.34 17.92 -1.36
C GLY A 182 25.85 17.14 -2.57
N PHE A 183 26.43 17.81 -3.57
CA PHE A 183 26.85 17.16 -4.81
C PHE A 183 27.91 16.06 -4.61
N PRO A 184 28.99 16.26 -3.83
CA PRO A 184 29.97 15.21 -3.57
C PRO A 184 29.35 13.98 -2.88
N ALA A 185 28.42 14.22 -1.97
CA ALA A 185 27.73 13.15 -1.23
C ALA A 185 26.83 12.32 -2.16
N VAL A 186 26.04 12.97 -3.02
CA VAL A 186 25.20 12.28 -4.01
C VAL A 186 26.05 11.45 -4.97
N ARG A 187 27.22 11.98 -5.40
CA ARG A 187 28.12 11.29 -6.33
C ARG A 187 28.75 10.04 -5.72
N ALA A 188 29.20 10.17 -4.48
CA ALA A 188 29.74 9.05 -3.72
C ALA A 188 28.67 7.97 -3.49
N GLU A 189 27.45 8.37 -3.13
CA GLU A 189 26.32 7.45 -2.92
C GLU A 189 25.93 6.73 -4.22
N ALA A 190 25.86 7.44 -5.35
CA ALA A 190 25.54 6.90 -6.65
C ALA A 190 26.58 5.84 -7.07
N LYS A 191 27.87 6.17 -6.95
CA LYS A 191 28.97 5.26 -7.26
C LYS A 191 28.95 4.02 -6.37
N ALA A 192 28.75 4.19 -5.07
CA ALA A 192 28.71 3.08 -4.12
C ALA A 192 27.49 2.16 -4.32
N SER A 193 26.34 2.74 -4.66
CA SER A 193 25.08 2.01 -4.76
C SER A 193 24.84 1.38 -6.13
N PHE A 194 25.31 2.03 -7.20
CA PHE A 194 24.95 1.68 -8.58
C PHE A 194 26.14 1.50 -9.52
N GLY A 195 27.36 1.78 -9.07
CA GLY A 195 28.57 1.70 -9.92
C GLY A 195 28.64 2.78 -11.01
N ASP A 196 27.72 3.75 -11.00
CA ASP A 196 27.61 4.85 -11.94
C ASP A 196 27.61 6.16 -11.16
N ASP A 197 28.58 7.05 -11.44
CA ASP A 197 28.74 8.32 -10.74
C ASP A 197 28.18 9.53 -11.52
N ARG A 198 27.47 9.29 -12.62
CA ARG A 198 26.80 10.34 -13.39
C ARG A 198 25.63 10.92 -12.60
N ILE A 199 25.59 12.25 -12.49
CA ILE A 199 24.52 13.02 -11.85
C ILE A 199 23.94 14.00 -12.87
N PHE A 200 22.62 14.22 -12.79
CA PHE A 200 21.92 15.29 -13.47
C PHE A 200 21.20 16.20 -12.46
N ILE A 201 20.95 17.45 -12.86
CA ILE A 201 20.30 18.47 -12.02
C ILE A 201 19.02 18.93 -12.70
N GLU A 202 17.93 18.94 -11.95
CA GLU A 202 16.61 19.39 -12.41
C GLU A 202 16.02 20.43 -11.47
N LYS A 203 15.08 21.20 -11.99
CA LYS A 203 14.25 22.08 -11.18
C LYS A 203 13.47 21.25 -10.15
N PHE A 204 13.52 21.65 -8.89
CA PHE A 204 12.68 21.04 -7.86
C PHE A 204 11.28 21.66 -7.95
N ILE A 205 10.28 20.81 -8.20
CA ILE A 205 8.87 21.22 -8.19
C ILE A 205 8.35 21.10 -6.78
N GLU A 206 7.93 22.22 -6.18
CA GLU A 206 7.40 22.25 -4.83
C GLU A 206 5.97 21.72 -4.77
N SER A 207 5.66 20.98 -3.71
CA SER A 207 4.36 20.31 -3.51
C SER A 207 3.82 19.62 -4.78
N PRO A 208 4.62 18.76 -5.44
CA PRO A 208 4.25 18.21 -6.71
C PRO A 208 3.13 17.18 -6.57
N ARG A 209 2.40 17.00 -7.66
CA ARG A 209 1.42 15.94 -7.87
C ARG A 209 2.05 14.86 -8.73
N HIS A 210 1.89 13.61 -8.33
CA HIS A 210 2.34 12.49 -9.14
C HIS A 210 1.16 12.04 -10.00
N ILE A 211 1.19 12.36 -11.29
CA ILE A 211 0.13 12.02 -12.24
C ILE A 211 0.72 11.21 -13.37
N GLU A 212 0.10 10.12 -13.72
CA GLU A 212 0.63 9.18 -14.70
C GLU A 212 -0.42 8.81 -15.74
N ILE A 213 0.02 8.60 -16.98
CA ILE A 213 -0.85 8.28 -18.11
C ILE A 213 -0.68 6.81 -18.45
N GLN A 214 -1.78 6.05 -18.41
CA GLN A 214 -1.80 4.69 -18.95
C GLN A 214 -1.72 4.77 -20.47
N VAL A 215 -0.73 4.12 -21.07
CA VAL A 215 -0.66 3.90 -22.52
C VAL A 215 -0.86 2.43 -22.86
N LEU A 216 -1.41 2.18 -24.04
CA LEU A 216 -1.60 0.84 -24.59
C LEU A 216 -1.25 0.87 -26.07
N GLY A 217 -0.30 0.02 -26.46
CA GLY A 217 0.15 -0.14 -27.85
C GLY A 217 -0.08 -1.54 -28.40
N ASP A 218 -0.15 -1.65 -29.71
CA ASP A 218 -0.11 -2.92 -30.44
C ASP A 218 1.13 -3.05 -31.35
N LYS A 219 1.36 -4.28 -31.83
CA LYS A 219 2.45 -4.60 -32.76
C LYS A 219 2.28 -3.99 -34.16
N HIS A 220 1.23 -3.22 -34.39
CA HIS A 220 0.91 -2.57 -35.67
C HIS A 220 1.14 -1.06 -35.62
N GLY A 221 1.74 -0.55 -34.53
CA GLY A 221 2.05 0.86 -34.34
C GLY A 221 0.86 1.71 -33.88
N ASN A 222 -0.28 1.10 -33.54
CA ASN A 222 -1.37 1.83 -32.91
C ASN A 222 -1.04 2.00 -31.43
N VAL A 223 -1.22 3.22 -30.92
CA VAL A 223 -1.03 3.56 -29.51
C VAL A 223 -2.12 4.53 -29.10
N VAL A 224 -2.74 4.25 -27.95
CA VAL A 224 -3.74 5.10 -27.30
C VAL A 224 -3.38 5.33 -25.84
N HIS A 225 -3.92 6.38 -25.22
CA HIS A 225 -3.91 6.55 -23.78
C HIS A 225 -5.27 6.18 -23.18
N LEU A 226 -5.24 5.58 -21.99
CA LEU A 226 -6.41 5.17 -21.21
C LEU A 226 -6.57 6.09 -19.99
N PHE A 227 -6.40 7.39 -20.26
CA PHE A 227 -6.44 8.48 -19.29
C PHE A 227 -5.38 8.40 -18.19
N GLU A 228 -5.49 9.30 -17.22
CA GLU A 228 -4.55 9.46 -16.13
C GLU A 228 -4.97 8.77 -14.82
N ARG A 229 -3.98 8.53 -13.97
CA ARG A 229 -4.13 8.25 -12.55
C ARG A 229 -3.36 9.28 -11.75
N GLU A 230 -3.85 9.64 -10.57
CA GLU A 230 -3.11 10.42 -9.58
C GLU A 230 -2.66 9.52 -8.44
N CYS A 231 -1.34 9.44 -8.24
CA CYS A 231 -0.67 8.62 -7.23
C CYS A 231 0.06 9.49 -6.20
N SER A 232 -0.44 10.71 -5.96
CA SER A 232 0.19 11.69 -5.07
C SER A 232 0.27 11.22 -3.61
N ILE A 233 -0.60 10.31 -3.17
CA ILE A 233 -0.57 9.80 -1.79
C ILE A 233 0.44 8.66 -1.69
N GLN A 234 1.68 9.02 -1.35
CA GLN A 234 2.81 8.11 -1.28
C GLN A 234 3.64 8.32 -0.01
N ARG A 235 4.22 7.24 0.52
CA ARG A 235 5.12 7.24 1.67
C ARG A 235 6.51 6.82 1.21
N ARG A 236 7.53 7.67 1.38
CA ARG A 236 8.92 7.34 0.98
C ARG A 236 9.02 6.80 -0.46
N ASN A 237 8.26 7.41 -1.38
CA ASN A 237 8.13 7.00 -2.79
C ASN A 237 7.36 5.68 -3.05
N GLN A 238 6.79 5.06 -2.02
CA GLN A 238 5.85 3.95 -2.16
C GLN A 238 4.42 4.50 -2.29
N LYS A 239 3.74 4.21 -3.40
CA LYS A 239 2.34 4.60 -3.63
C LYS A 239 1.43 3.87 -2.63
N VAL A 240 0.45 4.59 -2.06
CA VAL A 240 -0.43 4.07 -1.00
C VAL A 240 -1.91 4.17 -1.38
N ILE A 241 -2.30 5.32 -1.94
CA ILE A 241 -3.64 5.57 -2.48
C ILE A 241 -3.51 6.17 -3.87
N GLU A 242 -4.26 5.61 -4.80
CA GLU A 242 -4.32 5.99 -6.20
C GLU A 242 -5.76 6.30 -6.59
N GLU A 243 -5.94 7.23 -7.52
CA GLU A 243 -7.27 7.55 -8.04
C GLU A 243 -7.26 7.83 -9.54
N ALA A 244 -8.36 7.51 -10.21
CA ALA A 244 -8.56 7.82 -11.62
C ALA A 244 -9.98 8.33 -11.84
N PRO A 245 -10.18 9.46 -12.56
CA PRO A 245 -9.16 10.39 -13.06
C PRO A 245 -8.50 11.23 -11.93
N SER A 246 -7.61 12.16 -12.31
CA SER A 246 -6.98 13.09 -11.36
C SER A 246 -7.93 14.25 -11.01
N PRO A 247 -8.07 14.63 -9.73
CA PRO A 247 -8.83 15.82 -9.31
C PRO A 247 -8.15 17.15 -9.68
N LEU A 248 -6.87 17.15 -10.07
CA LEU A 248 -6.14 18.35 -10.46
C LEU A 248 -6.43 18.77 -11.92
N LEU A 249 -6.53 17.78 -12.81
CA LEU A 249 -6.51 18.01 -14.26
C LEU A 249 -7.88 18.43 -14.81
N ASP A 250 -7.87 19.50 -15.61
CA ASP A 250 -8.95 19.82 -16.53
C ASP A 250 -8.82 19.04 -17.85
N GLU A 251 -9.83 19.14 -18.72
CA GLU A 251 -9.85 18.44 -20.00
C GLU A 251 -8.69 18.84 -20.92
N ALA A 252 -8.31 20.12 -20.95
CA ALA A 252 -7.24 20.62 -21.80
C ALA A 252 -5.87 20.05 -21.39
N THR A 253 -5.55 20.10 -20.09
CA THR A 253 -4.29 19.56 -19.56
C THR A 253 -4.26 18.05 -19.72
N ARG A 254 -5.37 17.36 -19.46
CA ARG A 254 -5.50 15.90 -19.66
C ARG A 254 -5.23 15.51 -21.13
N ALA A 255 -5.83 16.22 -22.08
CA ALA A 255 -5.60 15.98 -23.50
C ALA A 255 -4.13 16.22 -23.88
N ALA A 256 -3.51 17.28 -23.36
CA ALA A 256 -2.10 17.58 -23.61
C ALA A 256 -1.16 16.50 -23.06
N MET A 257 -1.37 16.08 -21.81
CA MET A 257 -0.59 14.99 -21.19
C MET A 257 -0.79 13.67 -21.94
N GLY A 258 -2.03 13.33 -22.27
CA GLY A 258 -2.38 12.13 -23.04
C GLY A 258 -1.71 12.11 -24.42
N ALA A 259 -1.74 13.22 -25.15
CA ALA A 259 -1.09 13.34 -26.45
C ALA A 259 0.43 13.18 -26.36
N GLN A 260 1.07 13.80 -25.37
CA GLN A 260 2.52 13.65 -25.16
C GLN A 260 2.92 12.22 -24.76
N ALA A 261 2.12 11.56 -23.91
CA ALA A 261 2.35 10.16 -23.54
C ALA A 261 2.26 9.23 -24.76
N VAL A 262 1.25 9.42 -25.63
CA VAL A 262 1.12 8.67 -26.89
C VAL A 262 2.29 8.97 -27.84
N ALA A 263 2.73 10.23 -27.93
CA ALA A 263 3.87 10.61 -28.76
C ALA A 263 5.16 9.92 -28.30
N LEU A 264 5.42 9.90 -26.99
CA LEU A 264 6.57 9.18 -26.41
C LEU A 264 6.52 7.69 -26.71
N ALA A 265 5.38 7.06 -26.44
CA ALA A 265 5.19 5.63 -26.68
C ALA A 265 5.39 5.28 -28.17
N LYS A 266 4.89 6.10 -29.10
CA LYS A 266 5.15 5.92 -30.54
C LYS A 266 6.63 6.11 -30.90
N ALA A 267 7.32 7.06 -30.29
CA ALA A 267 8.74 7.33 -30.58
C ALA A 267 9.66 6.14 -30.26
N VAL A 268 9.24 5.26 -29.36
CA VAL A 268 9.97 4.02 -29.02
C VAL A 268 9.29 2.74 -29.49
N ASN A 269 8.36 2.86 -30.45
CA ASN A 269 7.59 1.73 -31.00
C ASN A 269 6.98 0.85 -29.91
N TYR A 270 6.39 1.48 -28.88
CA TYR A 270 5.89 0.78 -27.71
C TYR A 270 4.69 -0.10 -28.05
N ASP A 271 4.72 -1.36 -27.59
CA ASP A 271 3.62 -2.32 -27.63
C ASP A 271 3.25 -2.80 -26.21
N SER A 272 2.06 -3.38 -26.05
CA SER A 272 1.49 -3.76 -24.76
C SER A 272 1.13 -2.55 -23.88
N ALA A 273 0.88 -2.79 -22.59
CA ALA A 273 0.57 -1.75 -21.61
C ALA A 273 1.85 -1.10 -21.06
N GLY A 274 1.80 0.21 -20.81
CA GLY A 274 2.87 0.98 -20.19
C GLY A 274 2.33 2.18 -19.45
N THR A 275 3.15 2.86 -18.68
CA THR A 275 2.72 4.08 -17.98
C THR A 275 3.79 5.16 -18.08
N VAL A 276 3.38 6.34 -18.53
CA VAL A 276 4.22 7.53 -18.58
C VAL A 276 3.94 8.36 -17.33
N GLU A 277 4.92 8.47 -16.46
CA GLU A 277 4.81 9.20 -15.19
C GLU A 277 5.19 10.66 -15.38
N PHE A 278 4.35 11.56 -14.86
CA PHE A 278 4.57 13.00 -14.84
C PHE A 278 4.57 13.54 -13.42
N VAL A 279 5.32 14.62 -13.23
CA VAL A 279 5.22 15.52 -12.10
C VAL A 279 4.44 16.75 -12.54
N ALA A 280 3.31 17.01 -11.88
CA ALA A 280 2.52 18.22 -12.13
C ALA A 280 2.62 19.19 -10.94
N GLY A 281 2.85 20.46 -11.22
CA GLY A 281 2.69 21.55 -10.28
C GLY A 281 1.21 21.79 -9.96
N GLN A 282 0.95 22.50 -8.86
CA GLN A 282 -0.42 22.87 -8.48
C GLN A 282 -1.07 23.84 -9.50
N ASP A 283 -0.26 24.48 -10.34
CA ASP A 283 -0.64 25.32 -11.49
C ASP A 283 -0.96 24.53 -12.77
N ARG A 284 -0.92 23.19 -12.70
CA ARG A 284 -1.09 22.25 -13.83
C ARG A 284 0.08 22.24 -14.83
N GLY A 285 1.20 22.92 -14.55
CA GLY A 285 2.43 22.71 -15.30
C GLY A 285 2.94 21.29 -15.09
N PHE A 286 3.15 20.52 -16.16
CA PHE A 286 3.51 19.09 -16.05
C PHE A 286 4.81 18.76 -16.78
N TYR A 287 5.52 17.79 -16.23
CA TYR A 287 6.86 17.41 -16.69
C TYR A 287 7.08 15.90 -16.59
N PHE A 288 7.67 15.31 -17.62
CA PHE A 288 8.00 13.90 -17.70
C PHE A 288 9.03 13.50 -16.63
N LEU A 289 8.71 12.45 -15.88
CA LEU A 289 9.58 11.85 -14.89
C LEU A 289 10.28 10.61 -15.47
N GLU A 290 9.49 9.59 -15.80
CA GLU A 290 9.96 8.35 -16.42
C GLU A 290 8.81 7.60 -17.10
N MET A 291 9.13 6.50 -17.80
CA MET A 291 8.14 5.58 -18.36
C MET A 291 8.38 4.18 -17.81
N ASN A 292 7.40 3.65 -17.09
CA ASN A 292 7.44 2.28 -16.60
C ASN A 292 6.96 1.33 -17.71
N THR A 293 7.85 0.42 -18.13
CA THR A 293 7.64 -0.42 -19.30
C THR A 293 6.95 -1.74 -18.94
N ARG A 294 5.82 -1.64 -18.23
CA ARG A 294 5.07 -2.77 -17.68
C ARG A 294 3.63 -2.36 -17.33
N LEU A 295 2.82 -3.35 -16.94
CA LEU A 295 1.56 -3.09 -16.23
C LEU A 295 1.87 -2.43 -14.88
N GLN A 296 1.12 -1.39 -14.52
CA GLN A 296 1.23 -0.78 -13.18
C GLN A 296 0.39 -1.55 -12.16
N VAL A 297 0.76 -1.43 -10.88
CA VAL A 297 0.05 -2.11 -9.78
C VAL A 297 -1.39 -1.60 -9.72
N GLU A 298 -1.51 -0.28 -9.79
CA GLU A 298 -2.69 0.59 -9.76
C GLU A 298 -3.45 0.65 -11.09
N HIS A 299 -3.21 -0.29 -12.01
CA HIS A 299 -4.02 -0.40 -13.23
C HIS A 299 -5.53 -0.60 -12.98
N PRO A 300 -6.02 -1.22 -11.87
CA PRO A 300 -7.46 -1.41 -11.64
C PRO A 300 -8.28 -0.12 -11.64
N VAL A 301 -7.75 1.02 -11.15
CA VAL A 301 -8.51 2.29 -11.21
C VAL A 301 -8.73 2.75 -12.65
N THR A 302 -7.79 2.48 -13.56
CA THR A 302 -7.98 2.72 -15.00
C THR A 302 -9.03 1.76 -15.58
N GLU A 303 -8.99 0.48 -15.22
CA GLU A 303 -9.97 -0.51 -15.68
C GLU A 303 -11.39 -0.14 -15.27
N LEU A 304 -11.58 0.35 -14.03
CA LEU A 304 -12.88 0.72 -13.49
C LEU A 304 -13.52 1.92 -14.19
N ILE A 305 -12.73 2.90 -14.64
CA ILE A 305 -13.28 4.07 -15.36
C ILE A 305 -13.41 3.85 -16.87
N THR A 306 -12.62 2.93 -17.46
CA THR A 306 -12.63 2.66 -18.91
C THR A 306 -13.48 1.45 -19.30
N GLY A 307 -13.68 0.51 -18.39
CA GLY A 307 -14.34 -0.77 -18.66
C GLY A 307 -13.46 -1.77 -19.43
N LEU A 308 -12.16 -1.52 -19.53
CA LEU A 308 -11.21 -2.40 -20.24
C LEU A 308 -10.44 -3.29 -19.25
N ASP A 309 -10.27 -4.58 -19.59
CA ASP A 309 -9.31 -5.46 -18.92
C ASP A 309 -7.94 -5.31 -19.60
N LEU A 310 -6.99 -4.69 -18.91
CA LEU A 310 -5.65 -4.38 -19.45
C LEU A 310 -4.81 -5.63 -19.63
N VAL A 311 -4.94 -6.63 -18.75
CA VAL A 311 -4.27 -7.92 -18.94
C VAL A 311 -4.79 -8.59 -20.21
N GLU A 312 -6.09 -8.53 -20.48
CA GLU A 312 -6.65 -9.03 -21.74
C GLU A 312 -6.06 -8.29 -22.95
N GLN A 313 -5.99 -6.95 -22.90
CA GLN A 313 -5.42 -6.16 -24.00
C GLN A 313 -3.93 -6.46 -24.22
N MET A 314 -3.16 -6.66 -23.16
CA MET A 314 -1.76 -7.07 -23.24
C MET A 314 -1.62 -8.43 -23.94
N ILE A 315 -2.46 -9.41 -23.59
CA ILE A 315 -2.44 -10.74 -24.22
C ILE A 315 -2.81 -10.64 -25.71
N ARG A 316 -3.83 -9.85 -26.06
CA ARG A 316 -4.25 -9.64 -27.46
C ARG A 316 -3.17 -8.97 -28.30
N SER A 317 -2.57 -7.91 -27.76
CA SER A 317 -1.44 -7.20 -28.38
C SER A 317 -0.25 -8.14 -28.60
N ALA A 318 0.11 -8.94 -27.59
CA ALA A 318 1.18 -9.93 -27.68
C ALA A 318 0.90 -11.02 -28.72
N TRP A 319 -0.36 -11.46 -28.85
CA TRP A 319 -0.81 -12.40 -29.90
C TRP A 319 -0.76 -11.79 -31.32
N GLY A 320 -0.61 -10.47 -31.44
CA GLY A 320 -0.54 -9.75 -32.71
C GLY A 320 -1.88 -9.23 -33.20
N GLU A 321 -2.90 -9.14 -32.35
CA GLU A 321 -4.15 -8.45 -32.68
C GLU A 321 -3.94 -6.92 -32.73
N LYS A 322 -4.75 -6.25 -33.55
CA LYS A 322 -4.84 -4.78 -33.53
C LYS A 322 -5.75 -4.35 -32.38
N LEU A 323 -5.51 -3.16 -31.83
CA LEU A 323 -6.45 -2.55 -30.91
C LEU A 323 -7.83 -2.41 -31.58
N SER A 324 -8.88 -2.84 -30.88
CA SER A 324 -10.26 -2.83 -31.40
C SER A 324 -10.95 -1.47 -31.29
N PHE A 325 -10.27 -0.49 -30.70
CA PHE A 325 -10.75 0.86 -30.42
C PHE A 325 -9.68 1.90 -30.75
N LYS A 326 -10.13 3.12 -31.01
CA LYS A 326 -9.30 4.31 -31.21
C LYS A 326 -9.43 5.24 -30.01
N GLN A 327 -8.61 6.30 -29.99
CA GLN A 327 -8.63 7.28 -28.89
C GLN A 327 -10.02 7.89 -28.67
N ASP A 328 -10.76 8.17 -29.74
CA ASP A 328 -12.09 8.80 -29.70
C ASP A 328 -13.20 7.87 -29.18
N ASP A 329 -12.96 6.56 -29.16
CA ASP A 329 -13.92 5.57 -28.64
C ASP A 329 -13.86 5.47 -27.10
N LEU A 330 -12.78 5.98 -26.49
CA LEU A 330 -12.52 5.88 -25.06
C LEU A 330 -13.16 7.03 -24.29
N LYS A 331 -13.73 6.73 -23.14
CA LYS A 331 -14.36 7.72 -22.24
C LYS A 331 -14.04 7.41 -20.79
N ILE A 332 -14.00 8.46 -19.98
CA ILE A 332 -13.96 8.36 -18.51
C ILE A 332 -15.40 8.17 -18.03
N ASN A 333 -15.66 7.07 -17.32
CA ASN A 333 -16.95 6.82 -16.69
C ASN A 333 -16.75 6.78 -15.17
N GLY A 334 -17.27 7.78 -14.46
CA GLY A 334 -17.18 7.87 -13.01
C GLY A 334 -15.75 8.12 -12.48
N TRP A 335 -15.53 7.69 -11.24
CA TRP A 335 -14.28 7.86 -10.51
C TRP A 335 -13.93 6.57 -9.77
N ALA A 336 -12.66 6.20 -9.76
CA ALA A 336 -12.15 5.06 -9.04
C ALA A 336 -11.06 5.46 -8.05
N ILE A 337 -11.01 4.75 -6.92
CA ILE A 337 -10.00 4.90 -5.87
C ILE A 337 -9.46 3.53 -5.55
N GLU A 338 -8.15 3.40 -5.43
CA GLU A 338 -7.47 2.22 -4.94
C GLU A 338 -6.72 2.54 -3.65
N SER A 339 -6.75 1.60 -2.73
CA SER A 339 -5.96 1.61 -1.51
C SER A 339 -5.16 0.32 -1.44
N ARG A 340 -3.84 0.45 -1.31
CA ARG A 340 -2.96 -0.71 -1.09
C ARG A 340 -3.01 -1.15 0.36
N ILE A 341 -3.54 -2.34 0.57
CA ILE A 341 -3.57 -2.96 1.89
C ILE A 341 -2.22 -3.62 2.11
N TYR A 342 -1.44 -3.04 3.02
CA TYR A 342 -0.08 -3.49 3.34
C TYR A 342 -0.04 -4.15 4.71
N ALA A 343 0.76 -5.20 4.83
CA ALA A 343 1.23 -5.76 6.08
C ALA A 343 2.30 -4.85 6.70
N GLU A 344 1.89 -3.64 7.08
CA GLU A 344 2.71 -2.63 7.75
C GLU A 344 1.93 -2.07 8.94
N ASP A 345 2.60 -1.75 10.04
CA ASP A 345 1.95 -1.14 11.21
C ASP A 345 2.12 0.39 11.24
N PRO A 346 1.08 1.19 10.89
CA PRO A 346 1.19 2.64 10.88
C PRO A 346 1.51 3.24 12.27
N TYR A 347 1.09 2.58 13.36
CA TYR A 347 1.35 3.02 14.72
C TYR A 347 2.83 2.89 15.11
N ARG A 348 3.56 2.00 14.43
CA ARG A 348 5.00 1.79 14.60
C ARG A 348 5.78 2.34 13.40
N LYS A 349 5.41 3.52 12.88
CA LYS A 349 6.08 4.18 11.73
C LYS A 349 6.06 3.33 10.45
N PHE A 350 5.00 2.54 10.27
CA PHE A 350 4.77 1.64 9.13
C PHE A 350 5.93 0.65 8.95
N LEU A 351 6.41 0.10 10.06
CA LEU A 351 7.35 -1.02 9.98
C LEU A 351 6.62 -2.22 9.35
N PRO A 352 7.31 -2.99 8.48
CA PRO A 352 6.77 -4.23 7.95
C PRO A 352 6.33 -5.17 9.06
N SER A 353 5.20 -5.85 8.82
CA SER A 353 4.68 -6.90 9.66
C SER A 353 4.69 -8.20 8.87
N ILE A 354 5.17 -9.26 9.50
CA ILE A 354 5.15 -10.62 8.96
C ILE A 354 4.26 -11.50 9.84
N GLY A 355 3.90 -12.67 9.33
CA GLY A 355 3.19 -13.70 10.08
C GLY A 355 1.87 -14.11 9.43
N ARG A 356 1.09 -14.90 10.18
CA ARG A 356 -0.12 -15.54 9.68
C ARG A 356 -1.33 -14.61 9.70
N LEU A 357 -2.10 -14.62 8.62
CA LEU A 357 -3.43 -14.03 8.55
C LEU A 357 -4.41 -14.91 9.36
N VAL A 358 -4.49 -14.67 10.66
CA VAL A 358 -5.40 -15.40 11.58
C VAL A 358 -6.85 -15.20 11.16
N ARG A 359 -7.19 -13.98 10.73
CA ARG A 359 -8.44 -13.63 10.05
C ARG A 359 -8.14 -12.82 8.81
N TYR A 360 -8.84 -13.14 7.73
CA TYR A 360 -8.87 -12.36 6.50
C TYR A 360 -10.29 -12.42 5.94
N ASP A 361 -11.07 -11.40 6.25
CA ASP A 361 -12.47 -11.25 5.85
C ASP A 361 -12.60 -9.98 5.00
N PRO A 362 -12.37 -10.09 3.68
CA PRO A 362 -12.46 -8.95 2.78
C PRO A 362 -13.92 -8.55 2.55
N PRO A 363 -14.16 -7.27 2.18
CA PRO A 363 -15.49 -6.79 1.85
C PRO A 363 -16.04 -7.49 0.60
N ALA A 364 -17.37 -7.57 0.50
CA ALA A 364 -18.03 -8.19 -0.64
C ALA A 364 -17.74 -7.44 -1.95
N GLU A 365 -17.20 -8.15 -2.95
CA GLU A 365 -16.97 -7.61 -4.29
C GLU A 365 -18.29 -7.39 -5.06
N GLY A 366 -18.27 -6.47 -6.02
CA GLY A 366 -19.38 -6.17 -6.91
C GLY A 366 -20.14 -4.90 -6.56
N GLN A 367 -21.35 -4.77 -7.10
CA GLN A 367 -22.18 -3.58 -6.95
C GLN A 367 -22.73 -3.48 -5.53
N GLN A 368 -22.42 -2.37 -4.86
CA GLN A 368 -22.99 -1.94 -3.58
C GLN A 368 -24.00 -0.80 -3.82
N ALA A 369 -24.60 -0.30 -2.74
CA ALA A 369 -25.51 0.85 -2.82
C ALA A 369 -24.73 2.14 -3.18
N GLY A 370 -24.71 2.50 -4.48
CA GLY A 370 -24.11 3.74 -4.98
C GLY A 370 -22.64 3.66 -5.40
N TYR A 371 -21.97 2.52 -5.21
CA TYR A 371 -20.56 2.30 -5.58
C TYR A 371 -20.28 0.83 -5.88
N THR A 372 -19.16 0.52 -6.52
CA THR A 372 -18.70 -0.83 -6.83
C THR A 372 -17.43 -1.13 -6.03
N VAL A 373 -17.27 -2.36 -5.56
CA VAL A 373 -16.07 -2.84 -4.85
C VAL A 373 -15.36 -3.89 -5.70
N ARG A 374 -14.03 -3.83 -5.73
CA ARG A 374 -13.15 -4.85 -6.28
C ARG A 374 -11.98 -5.07 -5.31
N ASN A 375 -11.60 -6.32 -5.09
CA ASN A 375 -10.47 -6.64 -4.22
C ASN A 375 -9.52 -7.62 -4.94
N ASP A 376 -8.40 -7.09 -5.44
CA ASP A 376 -7.36 -7.90 -6.07
C ASP A 376 -6.40 -8.38 -4.96
N ALA A 377 -6.56 -9.64 -4.52
CA ALA A 377 -5.78 -10.23 -3.44
C ALA A 377 -4.99 -11.47 -3.90
N GLY A 378 -3.80 -11.65 -3.34
CA GLY A 378 -2.95 -12.82 -3.55
C GLY A 378 -2.92 -13.78 -2.37
N VAL A 379 -3.78 -13.55 -1.37
CA VAL A 379 -3.79 -14.24 -0.08
C VAL A 379 -5.22 -14.54 0.37
N ARG A 380 -5.37 -15.45 1.33
CA ARG A 380 -6.63 -15.83 1.99
C ARG A 380 -6.43 -15.98 3.51
N GLU A 381 -7.54 -16.20 4.22
CA GLU A 381 -7.48 -16.53 5.65
C GLU A 381 -6.62 -17.78 5.86
N GLY A 382 -5.63 -17.66 6.76
CA GLY A 382 -4.71 -18.72 7.12
C GLY A 382 -3.37 -18.71 6.41
N ASP A 383 -3.21 -17.94 5.33
CA ASP A 383 -1.93 -17.78 4.64
C ASP A 383 -0.91 -17.03 5.50
N GLU A 384 0.37 -17.21 5.19
CA GLU A 384 1.48 -16.53 5.86
C GLU A 384 2.10 -15.44 4.98
N ILE A 385 2.25 -14.24 5.55
CA ILE A 385 3.03 -13.16 4.96
C ILE A 385 4.50 -13.33 5.37
N SER A 386 5.30 -13.90 4.46
CA SER A 386 6.72 -14.15 4.69
C SER A 386 7.59 -12.88 4.58
N MET A 387 8.80 -12.95 5.15
CA MET A 387 9.81 -11.87 5.08
C MET A 387 10.46 -11.67 3.69
N TYR A 388 10.27 -12.58 2.73
CA TYR A 388 11.05 -12.59 1.48
C TYR A 388 10.48 -11.67 0.38
N TYR A 389 9.22 -11.24 0.51
CA TYR A 389 8.45 -10.60 -0.55
C TYR A 389 7.81 -9.28 -0.12
N ASP A 390 7.14 -8.63 -1.07
CA ASP A 390 6.44 -7.37 -0.85
C ASP A 390 5.31 -7.52 0.19
N PRO A 391 5.11 -6.53 1.10
CA PRO A 391 4.07 -6.58 2.14
C PRO A 391 2.63 -6.48 1.62
N MET A 392 2.37 -6.29 0.33
CA MET A 392 1.02 -6.04 -0.17
C MET A 392 0.14 -7.29 -0.02
N ILE A 393 -0.92 -7.14 0.77
CA ILE A 393 -1.93 -8.16 1.04
C ILE A 393 -2.96 -8.15 -0.11
N SER A 394 -3.49 -6.97 -0.42
CA SER A 394 -4.42 -6.78 -1.52
C SER A 394 -4.49 -5.33 -2.00
N LYS A 395 -5.07 -5.14 -3.19
CA LYS A 395 -5.47 -3.83 -3.70
C LYS A 395 -6.98 -3.75 -3.58
N LEU A 396 -7.44 -2.85 -2.73
CA LEU A 396 -8.85 -2.60 -2.54
C LEU A 396 -9.26 -1.42 -3.42
N CYS A 397 -10.17 -1.63 -4.34
CA CYS A 397 -10.63 -0.61 -5.28
C CYS A 397 -12.12 -0.34 -5.09
N THR A 398 -12.50 0.94 -5.18
CA THR A 398 -13.89 1.35 -5.30
C THR A 398 -14.10 2.20 -6.53
N TRP A 399 -15.32 2.15 -7.07
CA TRP A 399 -15.76 3.02 -8.16
C TRP A 399 -17.13 3.61 -7.86
N ALA A 400 -17.38 4.85 -8.24
CA ALA A 400 -18.69 5.49 -8.17
C ALA A 400 -18.84 6.59 -9.25
N PRO A 401 -20.05 7.12 -9.50
CA PRO A 401 -20.26 8.19 -10.46
C PRO A 401 -19.48 9.48 -10.16
N THR A 402 -19.27 9.80 -8.88
CA THR A 402 -18.48 10.97 -8.46
C THR A 402 -17.32 10.58 -7.55
N ARG A 403 -16.29 11.45 -7.50
CA ARG A 403 -15.12 11.27 -6.63
C ARG A 403 -15.51 11.07 -5.16
N LEU A 404 -16.39 11.94 -4.63
CA LEU A 404 -16.77 11.88 -3.22
C LEU A 404 -17.53 10.60 -2.89
N GLU A 405 -18.41 10.13 -3.78
CA GLU A 405 -19.09 8.83 -3.60
C GLU A 405 -18.10 7.66 -3.65
N ALA A 406 -17.04 7.73 -4.47
CA ALA A 406 -16.00 6.70 -4.50
C ALA A 406 -15.17 6.71 -3.19
N ILE A 407 -14.89 7.90 -2.62
CA ILE A 407 -14.24 8.04 -1.30
C ILE A 407 -15.13 7.48 -0.20
N ASP A 408 -16.43 7.82 -0.21
CA ASP A 408 -17.38 7.34 0.80
C ASP A 408 -17.55 5.82 0.72
N GLY A 409 -17.62 5.28 -0.50
CA GLY A 409 -17.58 3.86 -0.79
C GLY A 409 -16.31 3.19 -0.27
N MET A 410 -15.14 3.76 -0.53
CA MET A 410 -13.85 3.25 -0.03
C MET A 410 -13.82 3.26 1.50
N GLY A 411 -14.27 4.35 2.10
CA GLY A 411 -14.38 4.48 3.54
C GLY A 411 -15.25 3.38 4.16
N ARG A 412 -16.42 3.10 3.58
CA ARG A 412 -17.30 2.01 4.02
C ARG A 412 -16.65 0.64 3.84
N THR A 413 -15.96 0.46 2.72
CA THR A 413 -15.33 -0.80 2.34
C THR A 413 -14.13 -1.14 3.23
N LEU A 414 -13.31 -0.13 3.60
CA LEU A 414 -12.23 -0.26 4.59
C LEU A 414 -12.74 -0.51 6.01
N GLU A 415 -13.93 -0.01 6.33
CA GLU A 415 -14.60 -0.28 7.60
C GLU A 415 -15.03 -1.76 7.71
N ASP A 416 -15.52 -2.32 6.60
CA ASP A 416 -15.96 -3.72 6.50
C ASP A 416 -14.79 -4.72 6.38
N PHE A 417 -13.59 -4.26 6.01
CA PHE A 417 -12.42 -5.13 5.86
C PHE A 417 -11.80 -5.50 7.23
N HIS A 418 -11.86 -6.78 7.58
CA HIS A 418 -11.25 -7.31 8.79
C HIS A 418 -10.04 -8.20 8.52
N ILE A 419 -8.90 -7.81 9.10
CA ILE A 419 -7.64 -8.57 9.10
C ILE A 419 -7.15 -8.66 10.54
N GLU A 420 -6.76 -9.87 10.97
CA GLU A 420 -6.18 -10.17 12.28
C GLU A 420 -4.94 -11.06 12.14
N GLY A 421 -3.98 -10.93 13.07
CA GLY A 421 -2.77 -11.75 13.16
C GLY A 421 -1.48 -10.96 12.93
N LEU A 422 -1.52 -9.95 12.05
CA LEU A 422 -0.39 -9.08 11.72
C LEU A 422 -0.79 -7.60 11.74
N GLY A 423 0.21 -6.71 11.84
CA GLY A 423 0.02 -5.27 11.69
C GLY A 423 -0.33 -4.90 10.24
N GLN A 424 -1.29 -3.99 10.08
CA GLN A 424 -1.82 -3.61 8.77
C GLN A 424 -2.21 -2.13 8.72
N ASN A 425 -2.29 -1.56 7.50
CA ASN A 425 -2.45 -0.12 7.28
C ASN A 425 -3.89 0.40 7.06
N ILE A 426 -4.94 -0.44 7.14
CA ILE A 426 -6.36 -0.06 7.03
C ILE A 426 -6.75 1.11 7.95
N PRO A 427 -6.34 1.18 9.24
CA PRO A 427 -6.69 2.32 10.08
C PRO A 427 -6.15 3.65 9.53
N PHE A 428 -4.95 3.63 8.94
CA PHE A 428 -4.36 4.80 8.30
C PHE A 428 -5.13 5.18 7.03
N LEU A 429 -5.43 4.20 6.17
CA LEU A 429 -6.21 4.42 4.94
C LEU A 429 -7.58 5.02 5.25
N ALA A 430 -8.28 4.48 6.25
CA ALA A 430 -9.57 4.99 6.71
C ALA A 430 -9.46 6.45 7.22
N ALA A 431 -8.36 6.80 7.90
CA ALA A 431 -8.12 8.17 8.35
C ALA A 431 -7.99 9.13 7.16
N VAL A 432 -7.26 8.73 6.11
CA VAL A 432 -7.10 9.55 4.90
C VAL A 432 -8.44 9.77 4.19
N MET A 433 -9.29 8.74 4.08
CA MET A 433 -10.63 8.87 3.47
C MET A 433 -11.54 9.87 4.20
N ASP A 434 -11.34 10.04 5.51
CA ASP A 434 -12.11 10.97 6.35
C ASP A 434 -11.53 12.39 6.38
N GLN A 435 -10.29 12.59 5.92
CA GLN A 435 -9.63 13.90 5.99
C GLN A 435 -10.15 14.89 4.95
N ALA A 436 -10.50 16.10 5.41
CA ALA A 436 -11.00 17.17 4.55
C ALA A 436 -10.03 17.55 3.41
N ARG A 437 -8.71 17.49 3.67
CA ARG A 437 -7.68 17.80 2.66
C ARG A 437 -7.69 16.80 1.51
N PHE A 438 -7.77 15.50 1.79
CA PHE A 438 -7.93 14.45 0.76
C PHE A 438 -9.25 14.58 0.01
N ARG A 439 -10.37 14.76 0.73
CA ARG A 439 -11.71 14.90 0.14
C ARG A 439 -11.84 16.12 -0.78
N SER A 440 -11.18 17.23 -0.46
CA SER A 440 -11.14 18.42 -1.33
C SER A 440 -10.19 18.31 -2.52
N GLY A 441 -9.38 17.24 -2.60
CA GLY A 441 -8.39 17.04 -3.64
C GLY A 441 -7.17 17.95 -3.51
N LYS A 442 -6.95 18.62 -2.37
CA LYS A 442 -5.78 19.50 -2.11
C LYS A 442 -4.56 18.70 -1.64
N ILE A 443 -4.11 17.77 -2.47
CA ILE A 443 -3.07 16.79 -2.15
C ILE A 443 -1.75 17.10 -2.88
N SER A 444 -0.68 16.46 -2.44
CA SER A 444 0.64 16.49 -3.06
C SER A 444 1.41 15.25 -2.62
N THR A 445 2.56 14.99 -3.23
CA THR A 445 3.50 13.93 -2.82
C THR A 445 4.05 14.09 -1.40
N ASN A 446 3.89 15.28 -0.80
CA ASN A 446 4.23 15.55 0.60
C ASN A 446 3.07 15.27 1.57
N TYR A 447 1.88 14.90 1.08
CA TYR A 447 0.65 14.80 1.89
C TYR A 447 0.86 14.05 3.21
N ILE A 448 1.43 12.85 3.16
CA ILE A 448 1.61 12.01 4.36
C ILE A 448 2.59 12.67 5.33
N LYS A 449 3.65 13.30 4.83
CA LYS A 449 4.63 14.03 5.65
C LYS A 449 4.00 15.25 6.32
N ASP A 450 3.14 15.98 5.61
CA ASP A 450 2.48 17.17 6.11
C ASP A 450 1.42 16.83 7.16
N GLU A 451 0.54 15.85 6.87
CA GLU A 451 -0.60 15.50 7.72
C GLU A 451 -0.21 14.58 8.90
N PHE A 452 0.89 13.83 8.77
CA PHE A 452 1.34 12.85 9.76
C PHE A 452 2.84 13.01 10.07
N ALA A 453 3.29 14.25 10.33
CA ALA A 453 4.69 14.58 10.59
C ALA A 453 5.31 13.75 11.73
N ASP A 454 4.55 13.49 12.79
CA ASP A 454 4.96 12.69 13.96
C ASP A 454 4.61 11.20 13.83
N GLY A 455 4.27 10.74 12.62
CA GLY A 455 3.73 9.42 12.36
C GLY A 455 2.23 9.30 12.70
N PHE A 456 1.65 8.15 12.38
CA PHE A 456 0.23 7.89 12.62
C PHE A 456 0.02 7.43 14.06
N LYS A 457 -0.76 8.19 14.84
CA LYS A 457 -1.09 7.89 16.24
C LYS A 457 -2.53 7.38 16.44
N GLY A 458 -3.26 7.17 15.34
CA GLY A 458 -4.71 6.99 15.36
C GLY A 458 -5.46 8.32 15.30
N VAL A 459 -6.78 8.25 15.36
CA VAL A 459 -7.68 9.41 15.33
C VAL A 459 -8.60 9.34 16.54
N GLU A 460 -8.85 10.49 17.16
CA GLU A 460 -9.83 10.58 18.24
C GLU A 460 -11.25 10.33 17.71
N PRO A 461 -12.09 9.54 18.41
CA PRO A 461 -13.45 9.27 17.98
C PRO A 461 -14.29 10.56 17.83
N THR A 462 -14.97 10.73 16.71
CA THR A 462 -15.98 11.80 16.54
C THR A 462 -17.21 11.52 17.41
N SER A 463 -18.07 12.52 17.61
CA SER A 463 -19.32 12.34 18.39
C SER A 463 -20.18 11.18 17.88
N GLU A 464 -20.30 11.00 16.56
CA GLU A 464 -21.02 9.87 15.95
C GLU A 464 -20.34 8.53 16.25
N GLN A 465 -19.01 8.48 16.21
CA GLN A 465 -18.26 7.28 16.56
C GLN A 465 -18.37 6.95 18.05
N ILE A 466 -18.40 7.95 18.93
CA ILE A 466 -18.65 7.76 20.37
C ILE A 466 -20.08 7.22 20.57
N ASP A 467 -21.08 7.71 19.84
CA ASP A 467 -22.45 7.18 19.87
C ASP A 467 -22.48 5.70 19.46
N VAL A 468 -21.82 5.34 18.36
CA VAL A 468 -21.66 3.94 17.91
C VAL A 468 -20.98 3.08 18.97
N MET A 469 -19.80 3.51 19.47
CA MET A 469 -19.04 2.77 20.48
C MET A 469 -19.84 2.60 21.79
N THR A 470 -20.64 3.61 22.16
CA THR A 470 -21.53 3.58 23.33
C THR A 470 -22.62 2.52 23.15
N ALA A 471 -23.32 2.56 22.01
CA ALA A 471 -24.40 1.62 21.70
C ALA A 471 -23.88 0.18 21.60
N VAL A 472 -22.76 -0.03 20.91
CA VAL A 472 -22.12 -1.34 20.76
C VAL A 472 -21.64 -1.88 22.11
N GLY A 473 -20.92 -1.07 22.90
CA GLY A 473 -20.48 -1.45 24.24
C GLY A 473 -21.65 -1.92 25.11
N ALA A 474 -22.71 -1.12 25.20
CA ALA A 474 -23.89 -1.44 25.98
C ALA A 474 -24.60 -2.73 25.49
N ALA A 475 -24.71 -2.90 24.17
CA ALA A 475 -25.33 -4.09 23.58
C ALA A 475 -24.52 -5.36 23.86
N MET A 476 -23.20 -5.33 23.68
CA MET A 476 -22.33 -6.47 23.98
C MET A 476 -22.40 -6.82 25.46
N GLN A 477 -22.41 -5.83 26.35
CA GLN A 477 -22.53 -6.07 27.79
C GLN A 477 -23.88 -6.70 28.15
N ARG A 478 -24.98 -6.31 27.49
CA ARG A 478 -26.28 -6.98 27.63
C ARG A 478 -26.19 -8.46 27.25
N VAL A 479 -25.50 -8.79 26.15
CA VAL A 479 -25.29 -10.19 25.72
C VAL A 479 -24.48 -10.97 26.75
N TYR A 480 -23.37 -10.41 27.27
CA TYR A 480 -22.59 -11.05 28.34
C TYR A 480 -23.42 -11.24 29.62
N ALA A 481 -24.18 -10.23 30.04
CA ALA A 481 -25.03 -10.30 31.23
C ALA A 481 -26.19 -11.30 31.06
N ALA A 482 -26.72 -11.48 29.86
CA ALA A 482 -27.69 -12.54 29.55
C ALA A 482 -27.06 -13.93 29.64
N ARG A 483 -25.88 -14.13 29.03
CA ARG A 483 -25.15 -15.41 29.06
C ARG A 483 -24.69 -15.80 30.47
N ALA A 484 -24.24 -14.84 31.29
CA ALA A 484 -23.84 -15.11 32.67
C ALA A 484 -25.02 -15.58 33.55
N ARG A 485 -26.27 -15.33 33.13
CA ARG A 485 -27.48 -15.81 33.82
C ARG A 485 -27.96 -17.17 33.34
N SER A 486 -27.56 -17.61 32.15
CA SER A 486 -27.97 -18.91 31.60
C SER A 486 -27.17 -20.09 32.17
N THR A 487 -26.25 -19.85 33.12
CA THR A 487 -25.61 -20.91 33.91
C THR A 487 -26.57 -21.41 34.99
N ASP A 488 -26.59 -22.73 35.25
CA ASP A 488 -27.52 -23.52 36.11
C ASP A 488 -27.88 -22.99 37.53
N ALA A 489 -27.33 -21.85 37.95
CA ALA A 489 -27.49 -21.29 39.29
C ALA A 489 -28.74 -20.40 39.49
N GLY A 490 -29.77 -20.48 38.63
CA GLY A 490 -31.13 -20.01 38.96
C GLY A 490 -31.28 -18.56 39.45
N LEU A 491 -30.48 -17.62 38.95
CA LEU A 491 -30.59 -16.21 39.36
C LEU A 491 -31.83 -15.55 38.70
N SER A 492 -32.92 -15.44 39.46
CA SER A 492 -34.20 -14.83 39.06
C SER A 492 -34.20 -13.29 39.01
N ASN A 493 -33.03 -12.64 39.01
CA ASN A 493 -32.94 -11.19 39.03
C ASN A 493 -33.32 -10.59 37.65
N PRO A 494 -34.04 -9.46 37.62
CA PRO A 494 -34.40 -8.80 36.37
C PRO A 494 -33.15 -8.42 35.56
N VAL A 495 -33.28 -8.46 34.24
CA VAL A 495 -32.22 -8.01 33.32
C VAL A 495 -31.82 -6.60 33.70
N ARG A 496 -30.55 -6.37 34.06
CA ARG A 496 -30.05 -5.02 34.28
C ARG A 496 -30.10 -4.26 32.96
N THR A 497 -30.85 -3.17 32.97
CA THR A 497 -31.05 -2.30 31.82
C THR A 497 -30.21 -1.01 31.92
N GLU A 498 -29.75 -0.63 33.11
CA GLU A 498 -28.96 0.58 33.32
C GLU A 498 -27.46 0.30 33.48
N TRP A 499 -26.66 1.02 32.72
CA TRP A 499 -25.21 0.95 32.70
C TRP A 499 -24.60 2.35 32.59
N VAL A 500 -23.29 2.44 32.81
CA VAL A 500 -22.47 3.59 32.45
C VAL A 500 -21.43 3.09 31.45
N VAL A 501 -21.40 3.67 30.25
CA VAL A 501 -20.43 3.35 29.21
C VAL A 501 -19.38 4.46 29.17
N ALA A 502 -18.12 4.10 29.35
CA ALA A 502 -16.99 5.00 29.19
C ALA A 502 -16.27 4.69 27.88
N VAL A 503 -16.22 5.66 26.96
CA VAL A 503 -15.47 5.59 25.70
C VAL A 503 -14.32 6.58 25.82
N GLY A 504 -13.11 6.08 26.08
CA GLY A 504 -11.99 6.94 26.46
C GLY A 504 -12.34 7.80 27.69
N HIS A 505 -12.33 9.12 27.55
CA HIS A 505 -12.70 10.05 28.61
C HIS A 505 -14.20 10.36 28.70
N ALA A 506 -15.00 10.01 27.69
CA ALA A 506 -16.43 10.29 27.67
C ALA A 506 -17.21 9.21 28.45
N LYS A 507 -17.90 9.59 29.52
CA LYS A 507 -18.76 8.69 30.31
C LYS A 507 -20.23 9.04 30.14
N ARG A 508 -21.03 8.04 29.76
CA ARG A 508 -22.46 8.21 29.49
C ARG A 508 -23.28 7.20 30.27
N ARG A 509 -24.28 7.68 31.01
CA ARG A 509 -25.32 6.80 31.54
C ARG A 509 -26.17 6.31 30.37
N VAL A 510 -26.40 5.00 30.31
CA VAL A 510 -27.21 4.37 29.27
C VAL A 510 -28.31 3.54 29.91
N LYS A 511 -29.50 3.60 29.31
CA LYS A 511 -30.61 2.72 29.66
C LYS A 511 -31.05 1.95 28.42
N LEU A 512 -31.06 0.63 28.57
CA LEU A 512 -31.36 -0.31 27.51
C LEU A 512 -32.79 -0.80 27.60
N SER A 513 -33.51 -0.77 26.47
CA SER A 513 -34.84 -1.36 26.34
C SER A 513 -35.02 -2.01 24.96
N GLY A 514 -36.07 -2.81 24.79
CA GLY A 514 -36.33 -3.52 23.53
C GLY A 514 -35.78 -4.95 23.48
N GLU A 515 -35.96 -5.58 22.33
CA GLU A 515 -35.67 -6.99 22.06
C GLU A 515 -34.25 -7.19 21.53
N ASP A 516 -33.80 -8.44 21.51
CA ASP A 516 -32.42 -8.78 21.17
C ASP A 516 -32.03 -8.44 19.72
N ARG A 517 -32.98 -8.16 18.81
CA ARG A 517 -32.68 -7.74 17.42
C ARG A 517 -32.79 -6.23 17.19
N ARG A 518 -33.42 -5.50 18.12
CA ARG A 518 -33.65 -4.06 18.05
C ARG A 518 -33.61 -3.47 19.46
N LEU A 519 -32.50 -2.83 19.77
CA LEU A 519 -32.20 -2.28 21.08
C LEU A 519 -32.37 -0.75 21.04
N SER A 520 -33.16 -0.21 21.95
CA SER A 520 -33.20 1.22 22.23
C SER A 520 -32.16 1.54 23.30
N VAL A 521 -31.22 2.43 22.97
CA VAL A 521 -30.15 2.92 23.85
C VAL A 521 -30.48 4.36 24.20
N GLU A 522 -31.12 4.56 25.35
CA GLU A 522 -31.45 5.87 25.89
C GLU A 522 -30.22 6.45 26.62
N LEU A 523 -29.90 7.71 26.37
CA LEU A 523 -28.92 8.52 27.09
C LEU A 523 -29.68 9.53 27.97
N PRO A 524 -30.03 9.20 29.23
CA PRO A 524 -30.92 10.01 30.03
C PRO A 524 -30.40 11.42 30.28
N ASP A 525 -29.07 11.55 30.46
CA ASP A 525 -28.42 12.83 30.78
C ASP A 525 -28.33 13.75 29.55
N GLU A 526 -28.43 13.19 28.34
CA GLU A 526 -28.43 13.95 27.07
C GLU A 526 -29.84 14.14 26.49
N GLY A 527 -30.86 13.47 27.02
CA GLY A 527 -32.21 13.48 26.46
C GLY A 527 -32.31 12.88 25.05
N ARG A 528 -31.38 11.98 24.69
CA ARG A 528 -31.28 11.35 23.36
C ARG A 528 -31.57 9.86 23.45
N THR A 529 -32.07 9.26 22.38
CA THR A 529 -32.23 7.81 22.25
C THR A 529 -31.77 7.36 20.88
N PHE A 530 -30.96 6.30 20.84
CA PHE A 530 -30.55 5.64 19.61
C PHE A 530 -31.31 4.33 19.44
N HIS A 531 -31.53 3.93 18.19
CA HIS A 531 -32.03 2.62 17.83
C HIS A 531 -30.93 1.80 17.16
N LEU A 532 -30.45 0.79 17.87
CA LEU A 532 -29.48 -0.17 17.36
C LEU A 532 -30.22 -1.40 16.80
N GLU A 533 -30.04 -1.65 15.52
CA GLU A 533 -30.62 -2.78 14.80
C GLU A 533 -29.55 -3.79 14.38
N THR A 534 -29.98 -5.03 14.17
CA THR A 534 -29.15 -6.13 13.62
C THR A 534 -28.04 -6.61 14.57
N LEU A 535 -28.44 -7.08 15.74
CA LEU A 535 -27.55 -7.77 16.68
C LEU A 535 -27.38 -9.25 16.30
N ASP A 536 -26.35 -9.58 15.51
CA ASP A 536 -25.87 -10.97 15.33
C ASP A 536 -24.47 -11.19 15.96
N TRP A 537 -24.06 -10.27 16.84
CA TRP A 537 -22.80 -10.40 17.55
C TRP A 537 -22.92 -11.41 18.70
N ARG A 538 -21.89 -12.24 18.87
CA ARG A 538 -21.75 -13.16 20.00
C ARG A 538 -20.33 -13.08 20.56
N PRO A 539 -20.12 -13.34 21.86
CA PRO A 539 -18.79 -13.38 22.46
C PRO A 539 -17.81 -14.22 21.63
N GLY A 540 -16.67 -13.63 21.29
CA GLY A 540 -15.64 -14.23 20.43
C GLY A 540 -15.71 -13.85 18.95
N LYS A 541 -16.79 -13.19 18.46
CA LYS A 541 -16.77 -12.57 17.13
C LYS A 541 -15.93 -11.28 17.18
N PRO A 542 -14.90 -11.12 16.32
CA PRO A 542 -14.04 -9.94 16.33
C PRO A 542 -14.67 -8.72 15.62
N VAL A 543 -15.79 -8.91 14.93
CA VAL A 543 -16.51 -7.87 14.18
C VAL A 543 -17.94 -7.78 14.66
N PHE A 544 -18.40 -6.55 14.90
CA PHE A 544 -19.79 -6.21 15.18
C PHE A 544 -20.35 -5.42 13.99
N LEU A 545 -21.35 -6.00 13.32
CA LEU A 545 -22.12 -5.38 12.24
C LEU A 545 -23.44 -4.88 12.81
N GLY A 546 -23.88 -3.68 12.47
CA GLY A 546 -25.16 -3.15 12.94
C GLY A 546 -25.64 -1.93 12.17
N LYS A 547 -26.82 -1.44 12.54
CA LYS A 547 -27.30 -0.12 12.12
C LYS A 547 -27.65 0.73 13.33
N LEU A 548 -27.16 1.96 13.37
CA LEU A 548 -27.53 2.96 14.38
C LEU A 548 -28.42 4.01 13.72
N ASP A 549 -29.68 4.11 14.17
CA ASP A 549 -30.68 5.01 13.58
C ASP A 549 -30.82 4.85 12.06
N GLY A 550 -30.77 3.59 11.59
CA GLY A 550 -30.87 3.22 10.18
C GLY A 550 -29.55 3.32 9.38
N LYS A 551 -28.50 3.93 9.94
CA LYS A 551 -27.19 4.01 9.27
C LYS A 551 -26.36 2.75 9.54
N PRO A 552 -25.90 2.03 8.51
CA PRO A 552 -25.03 0.88 8.69
C PRO A 552 -23.67 1.31 9.23
N PHE A 553 -23.13 0.50 10.15
CA PHE A 553 -21.77 0.65 10.67
C PHE A 553 -21.14 -0.74 10.88
N THR A 554 -19.82 -0.78 10.94
CA THR A 554 -19.05 -1.96 11.29
C THR A 554 -17.90 -1.59 12.19
N VAL A 555 -17.78 -2.29 13.32
CA VAL A 555 -16.70 -2.07 14.27
C VAL A 555 -15.97 -3.36 14.57
N GLN A 556 -14.65 -3.24 14.73
CA GLN A 556 -13.84 -4.32 15.26
C GLN A 556 -13.82 -4.25 16.77
N VAL A 557 -13.93 -5.40 17.41
CA VAL A 557 -14.04 -5.55 18.86
C VAL A 557 -13.00 -6.54 19.34
N THR A 558 -12.17 -6.11 20.29
CA THR A 558 -11.23 -6.98 20.98
C THR A 558 -11.54 -6.94 22.48
N PRO A 559 -11.67 -8.09 23.17
CA PRO A 559 -11.76 -8.11 24.63
C PRO A 559 -10.54 -7.42 25.25
N ALA A 560 -10.77 -6.63 26.30
CA ALA A 560 -9.70 -6.05 27.10
C ALA A 560 -9.81 -6.56 28.54
N ALA A 561 -8.77 -6.37 29.35
CA ALA A 561 -8.80 -6.71 30.78
C ALA A 561 -10.01 -6.05 31.49
N GLU A 562 -10.37 -4.84 31.04
CA GLU A 562 -11.59 -4.16 31.46
C GLU A 562 -12.39 -3.74 30.21
N GLY A 563 -13.57 -4.33 30.04
CA GLY A 563 -14.45 -4.05 28.91
C GLY A 563 -13.87 -4.50 27.56
N PHE A 564 -13.85 -3.59 26.59
CA PHE A 564 -13.52 -3.87 25.20
C PHE A 564 -12.60 -2.79 24.62
N THR A 565 -11.84 -3.14 23.60
CA THR A 565 -11.29 -2.17 22.66
C THR A 565 -12.14 -2.21 21.41
N ILE A 566 -12.71 -1.06 21.03
CA ILE A 566 -13.56 -0.93 19.85
C ILE A 566 -12.87 -0.01 18.84
N ARG A 567 -12.74 -0.49 17.60
CA ARG A 567 -12.27 0.31 16.46
C ARG A 567 -13.40 0.54 15.48
N HIS A 568 -13.68 1.80 15.17
CA HIS A 568 -14.59 2.21 14.11
C HIS A 568 -13.79 3.08 13.14
N ARG A 569 -13.57 2.63 11.90
CA ARG A 569 -12.67 3.28 10.94
C ARG A 569 -11.27 3.49 11.56
N ALA A 570 -10.71 4.70 11.49
CA ALA A 570 -9.42 5.00 12.11
C ALA A 570 -9.48 5.19 13.64
N ALA A 571 -10.67 5.41 14.20
CA ALA A 571 -10.84 5.70 15.61
C ALA A 571 -10.84 4.42 16.43
N LYS A 572 -10.04 4.40 17.50
CA LYS A 572 -9.90 3.27 18.41
C LYS A 572 -10.01 3.75 19.85
N ALA A 573 -10.91 3.17 20.62
CA ALA A 573 -11.10 3.52 22.02
C ALA A 573 -11.22 2.29 22.90
N LYS A 574 -10.78 2.42 24.16
CA LYS A 574 -11.20 1.50 25.22
C LYS A 574 -12.62 1.87 25.63
N VAL A 575 -13.48 0.87 25.67
CA VAL A 575 -14.90 0.97 25.99
C VAL A 575 -15.18 0.12 27.22
N LEU A 576 -15.38 0.79 28.34
CA LEU A 576 -15.74 0.17 29.61
C LEU A 576 -17.24 0.25 29.79
N VAL A 577 -17.86 -0.85 30.24
CA VAL A 577 -19.29 -0.88 30.53
C VAL A 577 -19.48 -1.32 31.97
N LEU A 578 -19.89 -0.38 32.81
CA LEU A 578 -19.92 -0.50 34.25
C LEU A 578 -21.35 -0.37 34.77
N THR A 579 -21.63 -0.96 35.94
CA THR A 579 -22.83 -0.55 36.68
C THR A 579 -22.62 0.87 37.23
N PRO A 580 -23.69 1.65 37.48
CA PRO A 580 -23.55 3.01 38.04
C PRO A 580 -22.65 3.08 39.28
N ARG A 581 -22.80 2.10 40.19
CA ARG A 581 -21.93 2.00 41.38
C ARG A 581 -20.49 1.67 41.03
N SER A 582 -20.25 0.80 40.05
CA SER A 582 -18.88 0.45 39.65
C SER A 582 -18.19 1.62 38.95
N ALA A 583 -18.93 2.43 38.19
CA ALA A 583 -18.40 3.65 37.58
C ALA A 583 -17.94 4.66 38.64
N GLU A 584 -18.75 4.91 39.67
CA GLU A 584 -18.38 5.78 40.80
C GLU A 584 -17.11 5.28 41.54
N LEU A 585 -16.94 3.97 41.66
CA LEU A 585 -15.76 3.39 42.29
C LEU A 585 -14.54 3.43 41.37
N HIS A 586 -14.73 3.22 40.06
CA HIS A 586 -13.67 3.31 39.06
C HIS A 586 -13.07 4.72 39.00
N ASP A 587 -13.86 5.77 39.23
CA ASP A 587 -13.36 7.16 39.32
C ASP A 587 -12.34 7.38 40.45
N LYS A 588 -12.26 6.46 41.40
CA LYS A 588 -11.33 6.53 42.53
C LYS A 588 -10.05 5.73 42.28
N LEU A 589 -9.96 5.00 41.16
CA LEU A 589 -8.76 4.26 40.79
C LEU A 589 -7.69 5.24 40.27
N PRO A 590 -6.43 5.11 40.71
CA PRO A 590 -5.35 5.90 40.17
C PRO A 590 -5.08 5.51 38.71
N GLU A 591 -4.62 6.46 37.90
CA GLU A 591 -4.20 6.17 36.53
C GLU A 591 -3.01 5.21 36.53
N LYS A 592 -3.11 4.17 35.69
CA LYS A 592 -2.03 3.18 35.54
C LYS A 592 -0.88 3.80 34.76
N GLN A 593 0.26 3.97 35.43
CA GLN A 593 1.50 4.37 34.78
C GLN A 593 2.04 3.24 33.89
N ALA A 594 2.55 3.58 32.72
CA ALA A 594 3.20 2.61 31.83
C ALA A 594 4.45 2.03 32.52
N ALA A 595 4.76 0.76 32.24
CA ALA A 595 5.97 0.15 32.74
C ALA A 595 7.20 0.83 32.11
N ASP A 596 8.23 1.09 32.91
CA ASP A 596 9.46 1.71 32.45
C ASP A 596 10.31 0.67 31.68
N THR A 597 10.10 0.54 30.36
CA THR A 597 10.87 -0.37 29.46
C THR A 597 12.18 0.23 28.99
N SER A 598 12.61 1.25 29.71
CA SER A 598 13.57 2.25 29.32
C SER A 598 14.99 1.67 29.15
N LYS A 599 15.28 0.59 29.87
CA LYS A 599 16.55 -0.14 29.78
C LYS A 599 16.60 -1.24 28.71
N LEU A 600 15.57 -1.39 27.88
CA LEU A 600 15.49 -2.46 26.89
C LEU A 600 15.47 -1.87 25.49
N VAL A 601 16.33 -2.37 24.61
CA VAL A 601 16.18 -2.21 23.17
C VAL A 601 15.41 -3.41 22.66
N LEU A 602 14.16 -3.19 22.33
CA LEU A 602 13.29 -4.22 21.78
C LEU A 602 13.34 -4.18 20.25
N SER A 603 13.17 -5.33 19.62
CA SER A 603 12.96 -5.39 18.18
C SER A 603 11.61 -4.77 17.84
N PRO A 604 11.55 -3.67 17.06
CA PRO A 604 10.29 -2.98 16.83
C PRO A 604 9.40 -3.72 15.81
N MET A 605 9.99 -4.69 15.10
CA MET A 605 9.37 -5.50 14.05
C MET A 605 10.01 -6.90 14.02
N PRO A 606 9.31 -7.92 13.51
CA PRO A 606 9.95 -9.19 13.24
C PRO A 606 10.81 -9.11 11.97
N GLY A 607 11.94 -9.83 11.92
CA GLY A 607 12.87 -9.79 10.79
C GLY A 607 14.16 -10.56 11.04
N LEU A 608 15.14 -10.39 10.16
CA LEU A 608 16.47 -10.98 10.26
C LEU A 608 17.48 -9.92 10.74
N VAL A 609 18.29 -10.25 11.74
CA VAL A 609 19.43 -9.39 12.13
C VAL A 609 20.51 -9.48 11.05
N VAL A 610 20.74 -8.41 10.31
CA VAL A 610 21.81 -8.32 9.31
C VAL A 610 23.16 -8.12 10.00
N SER A 611 23.21 -7.16 10.92
CA SER A 611 24.37 -6.86 11.75
C SER A 611 23.96 -6.51 13.16
N MET A 612 24.80 -6.87 14.12
CA MET A 612 24.73 -6.39 15.50
C MET A 612 25.99 -5.54 15.73
N ASP A 613 25.80 -4.24 15.92
CA ASP A 613 26.87 -3.24 15.89
C ASP A 613 27.32 -2.82 17.30
N VAL A 614 26.76 -3.45 18.33
CA VAL A 614 27.15 -3.26 19.74
C VAL A 614 27.56 -4.58 20.41
N VAL A 615 28.45 -4.47 21.39
CA VAL A 615 28.91 -5.61 22.21
C VAL A 615 28.62 -5.40 23.69
N GLN A 616 28.58 -6.49 24.45
CA GLN A 616 28.43 -6.44 25.90
C GLN A 616 29.54 -5.59 26.54
N GLY A 617 29.16 -4.68 27.45
CA GLY A 617 30.05 -3.74 28.12
C GLY A 617 30.36 -2.46 27.34
N GLN A 618 29.91 -2.34 26.09
CA GLN A 618 30.09 -1.12 25.29
C GLN A 618 29.23 0.02 25.85
N GLN A 619 29.82 1.22 25.89
CA GLN A 619 29.10 2.45 26.19
C GLN A 619 28.51 2.99 24.89
N VAL A 620 27.21 3.26 24.88
CA VAL A 620 26.43 3.63 23.70
C VAL A 620 25.76 4.97 23.98
N ARG A 621 25.76 5.87 23.00
CA ARG A 621 25.07 7.16 23.10
C ARG A 621 23.69 7.12 22.48
N GLU A 622 22.81 8.02 22.91
CA GLU A 622 21.53 8.24 22.24
C GLU A 622 21.74 8.47 20.73
N GLY A 623 20.98 7.72 19.92
CA GLY A 623 21.06 7.75 18.46
C GLY A 623 22.18 6.91 17.84
N GLU A 624 23.09 6.34 18.63
CA GLU A 624 24.11 5.41 18.12
C GLU A 624 23.46 4.09 17.65
N VAL A 625 24.02 3.48 16.61
CA VAL A 625 23.47 2.27 15.99
C VAL A 625 23.67 1.07 16.89
N VAL A 626 22.61 0.30 17.10
CA VAL A 626 22.60 -0.93 17.88
C VAL A 626 22.67 -2.14 16.94
N CYS A 627 21.78 -2.21 15.95
CA CYS A 627 21.74 -3.29 14.97
C CYS A 627 21.03 -2.85 13.69
N VAL A 628 21.18 -3.65 12.64
CA VAL A 628 20.43 -3.52 11.39
C VAL A 628 19.53 -4.73 11.24
N LEU A 629 18.22 -4.51 11.13
CA LEU A 629 17.23 -5.54 10.85
C LEU A 629 16.80 -5.48 9.40
N GLU A 630 16.63 -6.61 8.75
CA GLU A 630 16.05 -6.72 7.41
C GLU A 630 14.75 -7.52 7.45
N ALA A 631 13.70 -6.95 6.89
CA ALA A 631 12.51 -7.69 6.52
C ALA A 631 11.94 -7.12 5.23
N MET A 632 11.39 -7.98 4.37
CA MET A 632 10.72 -7.59 3.12
C MET A 632 11.61 -6.71 2.23
N LYS A 633 12.90 -7.07 2.15
CA LYS A 633 13.95 -6.35 1.39
C LYS A 633 14.20 -4.90 1.85
N MET A 634 13.73 -4.54 3.04
CA MET A 634 14.00 -3.25 3.66
C MET A 634 14.87 -3.41 4.90
N GLN A 635 15.94 -2.64 4.95
CA GLN A 635 16.83 -2.55 6.11
C GLN A 635 16.39 -1.41 7.04
N ASN A 636 16.29 -1.71 8.33
CA ASN A 636 15.92 -0.80 9.40
C ASN A 636 17.06 -0.73 10.41
N ILE A 637 17.59 0.47 10.60
CA ILE A 637 18.67 0.74 11.56
C ILE A 637 18.02 1.00 12.92
N ILE A 638 18.29 0.13 13.88
CA ILE A 638 17.88 0.28 15.27
C ILE A 638 18.94 1.09 16.00
N ARG A 639 18.50 2.11 16.74
CA ARG A 639 19.37 3.04 17.46
C ARG A 639 19.04 3.04 18.94
N ALA A 640 20.04 3.35 19.77
CA ALA A 640 19.83 3.51 21.20
C ALA A 640 18.94 4.73 21.46
N GLU A 641 17.91 4.56 22.29
CA GLU A 641 17.01 5.66 22.67
C GLU A 641 17.58 6.55 23.78
N ARG A 642 18.74 6.20 24.33
CA ARG A 642 19.43 6.92 25.41
C ARG A 642 20.90 6.54 25.48
N ASP A 643 21.63 7.30 26.28
CA ASP A 643 22.95 6.92 26.75
C ASP A 643 22.88 5.73 27.73
N GLY A 644 23.75 4.74 27.56
CA GLY A 644 23.78 3.57 28.44
C GLY A 644 25.01 2.69 28.23
N VAL A 645 25.19 1.72 29.13
CA VAL A 645 26.19 0.65 28.96
C VAL A 645 25.46 -0.65 28.67
N VAL A 646 25.83 -1.33 27.60
CA VAL A 646 25.22 -2.60 27.22
C VAL A 646 25.52 -3.65 28.28
N LYS A 647 24.47 -4.12 28.97
CA LYS A 647 24.53 -5.19 29.96
C LYS A 647 24.50 -6.57 29.30
N ALA A 648 23.66 -6.76 28.28
CA ALA A 648 23.52 -8.02 27.56
C ALA A 648 23.09 -7.77 26.10
N VAL A 649 23.58 -8.63 25.20
CA VAL A 649 23.16 -8.70 23.79
C VAL A 649 22.55 -10.08 23.58
N ASN A 650 21.30 -10.13 23.14
CA ASN A 650 20.49 -11.35 23.10
C ASN A 650 20.28 -11.91 21.68
N ALA A 651 20.78 -11.22 20.65
CA ALA A 651 20.70 -11.64 19.25
C ALA A 651 22.04 -11.41 18.52
N LYS A 652 22.33 -12.17 17.47
CA LYS A 652 23.52 -12.00 16.60
C LYS A 652 23.12 -11.90 15.12
N GLY A 653 24.06 -11.48 14.28
CA GLY A 653 23.88 -11.47 12.83
C GLY A 653 23.49 -12.85 12.28
N GLY A 654 22.42 -12.89 11.49
CA GLY A 654 21.80 -14.08 10.94
C GLY A 654 20.64 -14.65 11.75
N ASP A 655 20.36 -14.13 12.96
CA ASP A 655 19.24 -14.63 13.77
C ASP A 655 17.91 -14.01 13.31
N PRO A 656 16.83 -14.81 13.22
CA PRO A 656 15.46 -14.28 13.12
C PRO A 656 14.99 -13.79 14.50
N VAL A 657 14.31 -12.64 14.53
CA VAL A 657 13.77 -12.04 15.76
C VAL A 657 12.28 -11.73 15.60
N ALA A 658 11.52 -11.83 16.70
CA ALA A 658 10.12 -11.45 16.77
C ALA A 658 9.93 -9.97 17.12
N ALA A 659 8.73 -9.43 16.92
CA ALA A 659 8.37 -8.11 17.46
C ALA A 659 8.39 -8.14 18.99
N ASP A 660 8.88 -7.04 19.59
CA ASP A 660 9.03 -6.83 21.02
C ASP A 660 10.03 -7.79 21.72
N GLU A 661 10.79 -8.57 20.95
CA GLU A 661 11.89 -9.39 21.47
C GLU A 661 13.03 -8.50 21.97
N VAL A 662 13.58 -8.81 23.15
CA VAL A 662 14.66 -8.03 23.75
C VAL A 662 15.96 -8.28 22.98
N LEU A 663 16.42 -7.30 22.21
CA LEU A 663 17.69 -7.37 21.47
C LEU A 663 18.88 -7.06 22.38
N VAL A 664 18.77 -5.98 23.16
CA VAL A 664 19.83 -5.47 24.03
C VAL A 664 19.25 -4.98 25.35
N GLU A 665 19.95 -5.26 26.44
CA GLU A 665 19.66 -4.70 27.76
C GLU A 665 20.72 -3.66 28.13
N PHE A 666 20.30 -2.51 28.64
CA PHE A 666 21.17 -1.50 29.26
C PHE A 666 21.23 -1.67 30.79
N ALA A 667 22.37 -1.32 31.38
CA ALA A 667 22.62 -1.40 32.83
C ALA A 667 21.80 -0.40 33.65
#